data_AF-A0AAV2B9T5-F1
#
_entry.id   AF-A0AAV2B9T5-F1
#
_cell.length_a   1.000
_cell.length_b   1.000
_cell.length_c   1.000
_cell.angle_alpha   90.00
_cell.angle_beta   90.00
_cell.angle_gamma   90.00
#
_symmetry.space_group_name_H-M   'P 1'
#
loop_
_entity.id
_entity.type
_entity.pdbx_description
1 polymer ?
#
loop_
_entity_poly.entity_id
_entity_poly.type
_entity_poly.pdbx_seq_one_letter_code
_entity_poly.pdbx_strand_id
1 'polypeptide(L)'
;MASYRFLFLLAVVGLASAFEIGTINKYSYETTVVVTEKCGFDSDSPVGHSLKASVHLTAIWESPQNALKRLLKIEILNPKLSVSTKSGLKEHTSELDKLSSSPSYILWEDGSPKKIFDDPSEHYTLRNLKRGIASFLQHRKKDQDTREIDVSGECDIIYKIEGNSIRRRKGNCVHSKFDKNLSQGYGVRSASAVHQSTVDCEWKDGKTLTASKCKSTEYVKLYSNAWHRPSMCVDERSGLVLENTGKEAKIFENKDLESVIEELKKSQVGLEEDTLETVLVINEEKQKKRQLKSTITRLEKDLSTESLATVSSVKAFYKLLPIIRTSSAEEILQVLKNEKFVKIMPQILDLVAACATKNCLRAAFEYFDEETEYNLLLERFIISLSILPRPNADFIKQLRETHSSWTAESHRTKVVEKEDDTAETHTTKVVKKEDDEFLEKDREDLVESSVLTTLGTILNTYAQNSAIADAQVVEETRVYLEEGLKKCDPESEFCTLNYLRSLRNAARPRSARVFLEYALKGGKNALEAVLGLKNIPMHLLPPENQVELLKVFHQIDAYQDRSTRAIAAEILLKQHPNRSVLKSILKSLLDDKDAEFSAFLASKINHLISTDPVLRKSIIDILPDKDINYYLTLAQNGQSSLFRRPMVALAGTNVTYGLEMEMLEGGMLKRSVFDVSFENAAGDQSLLSVGLYASGLGAVAGGDSYEDPEEDSSPTAGMNLGFLDSYLRPYVFFRSTSELMGHAWSGTASEQTPVLQCILSFSDDEKLVVLSNGMIVRGQMRGVLSADAGASAKISLWNRNSKSLVKNDASLLVRGVVTLDAGFVVTQGTIQFSGESGIDFVVDLDFYEAPFTTCIQMQHPDITVKFDIFRSVKIPATDYELKRTKRRIFSIPGRSFAFNEKNDEMCHTLNSNSES
;
A
#
# COMPACT_ATOMS: atom_id res chain seq x y z
N MET A 1 -53.34 -49.41 -39.78
CA MET A 1 -52.79 -48.32 -40.61
C MET A 1 -52.38 -47.20 -39.66
N ALA A 2 -51.13 -46.75 -39.49
CA ALA A 2 -49.85 -47.08 -40.08
C ALA A 2 -48.77 -46.86 -39.00
N SER A 3 -47.75 -47.71 -38.95
CA SER A 3 -46.60 -47.56 -38.07
C SER A 3 -45.68 -46.44 -38.56
N TYR A 4 -45.29 -45.53 -37.67
CA TYR A 4 -44.07 -44.76 -37.84
C TYR A 4 -43.11 -45.09 -36.69
N ARG A 5 -42.11 -45.89 -37.01
CA ARG A 5 -40.92 -46.13 -36.17
C ARG A 5 -40.06 -44.87 -36.24
N PHE A 6 -39.94 -44.13 -35.15
CA PHE A 6 -38.84 -43.18 -34.97
C PHE A 6 -37.59 -43.97 -34.60
N LEU A 7 -36.66 -44.07 -35.55
CA LEU A 7 -35.30 -44.54 -35.30
C LEU A 7 -34.56 -43.42 -34.55
N PHE A 8 -34.32 -43.60 -33.25
CA PHE A 8 -33.28 -42.85 -32.54
C PHE A 8 -31.92 -43.38 -33.02
N LEU A 9 -31.30 -42.68 -33.96
CA LEU A 9 -29.86 -42.80 -34.22
C LEU A 9 -29.15 -42.15 -33.03
N LEU A 10 -28.92 -42.95 -31.98
CA LEU A 10 -27.88 -42.67 -30.99
C LEU A 10 -26.55 -42.71 -31.74
N ALA A 11 -26.10 -41.57 -32.23
CA ALA A 11 -24.70 -41.37 -32.56
C ALA A 11 -23.92 -41.50 -31.25
N VAL A 12 -23.50 -42.72 -30.94
CA VAL A 12 -22.45 -42.98 -29.95
C VAL A 12 -21.20 -42.32 -30.53
N VAL A 13 -20.99 -41.04 -30.19
CA VAL A 13 -19.70 -40.39 -30.37
C VAL A 13 -18.77 -41.15 -29.44
N GLY A 14 -18.05 -42.13 -30.00
CA GLY A 14 -17.02 -42.85 -29.28
C GLY A 14 -16.09 -41.83 -28.64
N LEU A 15 -16.01 -41.85 -27.31
CA LEU A 15 -15.12 -40.99 -26.55
C LEU A 15 -13.67 -41.38 -26.88
N ALA A 16 -13.09 -40.75 -27.90
CA ALA A 16 -11.70 -40.95 -28.26
C ALA A 16 -10.80 -40.57 -27.07
N SER A 17 -10.08 -41.54 -26.53
CA SER A 17 -9.16 -41.41 -25.41
C SER A 17 -7.83 -40.77 -25.85
N ALA A 18 -7.20 -39.94 -25.02
CA ALA A 18 -5.93 -39.27 -25.38
C ALA A 18 -4.71 -40.18 -25.17
N PHE A 19 -3.76 -40.18 -26.12
CA PHE A 19 -2.51 -40.96 -26.16
C PHE A 19 -2.67 -42.49 -26.21
N GLU A 20 -2.21 -43.14 -27.28
CA GLU A 20 -2.28 -44.60 -27.43
C GLU A 20 -1.41 -45.35 -26.40
N ILE A 21 -1.97 -46.38 -25.75
CA ILE A 21 -1.24 -47.24 -24.80
C ILE A 21 -0.06 -47.91 -25.50
N GLY A 22 1.09 -47.96 -24.82
CA GLY A 22 2.27 -48.64 -25.34
C GLY A 22 3.00 -47.88 -26.44
N THR A 23 2.57 -46.66 -26.77
CA THR A 23 3.21 -45.81 -27.77
C THR A 23 4.00 -44.70 -27.09
N ILE A 24 5.30 -44.63 -27.38
CA ILE A 24 6.20 -43.55 -26.90
C ILE A 24 6.09 -42.40 -27.88
N ASN A 25 5.51 -41.29 -27.47
CA ASN A 25 5.48 -40.07 -28.28
C ASN A 25 6.75 -39.25 -27.97
N LYS A 26 7.60 -39.05 -28.98
CA LYS A 26 8.85 -38.29 -28.87
C LYS A 26 8.62 -36.86 -29.35
N TYR A 27 8.70 -35.91 -28.43
CA TYR A 27 8.50 -34.50 -28.70
C TYR A 27 9.80 -33.72 -28.61
N SER A 28 9.92 -32.71 -29.46
CA SER A 28 10.86 -31.60 -29.33
C SER A 28 10.21 -30.50 -28.50
N TYR A 29 10.82 -30.11 -27.38
CA TYR A 29 10.32 -29.04 -26.52
C TYR A 29 11.31 -27.88 -26.47
N GLU A 30 10.83 -26.67 -26.72
CA GLU A 30 11.60 -25.43 -26.60
C GLU A 30 10.79 -24.42 -25.78
N THR A 31 11.39 -23.86 -24.72
CA THR A 31 10.80 -22.78 -23.94
C THR A 31 11.77 -21.62 -23.83
N THR A 32 11.33 -20.41 -24.17
CA THR A 32 12.12 -19.18 -24.13
C THR A 32 11.47 -18.19 -23.20
N VAL A 33 12.23 -17.67 -22.24
CA VAL A 33 11.79 -16.63 -21.32
C VAL A 33 12.69 -15.42 -21.45
N VAL A 34 12.08 -14.25 -21.65
CA VAL A 34 12.79 -12.98 -21.78
C VAL A 34 12.19 -11.90 -20.89
N VAL A 35 13.03 -10.95 -20.50
CA VAL A 35 12.65 -9.80 -19.70
C VAL A 35 12.76 -8.52 -20.53
N THR A 36 11.67 -7.75 -20.54
CA THR A 36 11.43 -6.59 -21.41
C THR A 36 10.82 -5.43 -20.63
N GLU A 37 10.95 -4.20 -21.15
CA GLU A 37 10.28 -3.02 -20.55
C GLU A 37 8.80 -2.94 -20.99
N LYS A 38 8.54 -3.36 -22.24
CA LYS A 38 7.21 -3.48 -22.83
C LYS A 38 6.97 -4.94 -23.16
N CYS A 39 5.83 -5.46 -22.76
CA CYS A 39 5.46 -6.85 -23.02
C CYS A 39 5.41 -7.09 -24.53
N GLY A 40 5.92 -8.25 -24.94
CA GLY A 40 6.12 -8.62 -26.33
C GLY A 40 7.58 -8.87 -26.67
N PHE A 41 7.82 -9.94 -27.43
CA PHE A 41 9.16 -10.36 -27.85
C PHE A 41 9.84 -9.41 -28.84
N ASP A 42 9.08 -8.53 -29.50
CA ASP A 42 9.60 -7.53 -30.44
C ASP A 42 10.17 -6.28 -29.73
N SER A 43 10.20 -6.28 -28.40
CA SER A 43 10.79 -5.19 -27.60
C SER A 43 12.29 -5.06 -27.86
N ASP A 44 12.81 -3.83 -27.89
CA ASP A 44 14.23 -3.56 -28.05
C ASP A 44 15.08 -4.33 -27.01
N SER A 45 16.04 -5.12 -27.51
CA SER A 45 17.14 -5.71 -26.74
C SER A 45 16.72 -6.67 -25.59
N PRO A 46 15.88 -7.70 -25.83
CA PRO A 46 15.45 -8.63 -24.78
C PRO A 46 16.65 -9.34 -24.14
N VAL A 47 16.53 -9.64 -22.84
CA VAL A 47 17.54 -10.41 -22.09
C VAL A 47 16.82 -11.57 -21.42
N GLY A 48 17.34 -12.77 -21.62
CA GLY A 48 16.71 -13.98 -21.12
C GLY A 48 17.44 -15.24 -21.55
N HIS A 49 16.74 -16.35 -21.47
CA HIS A 49 17.25 -17.68 -21.75
C HIS A 49 16.23 -18.52 -22.53
N SER A 50 16.72 -19.57 -23.18
CA SER A 50 15.94 -20.59 -23.85
C SER A 50 16.43 -21.97 -23.42
N LEU A 51 15.51 -22.90 -23.27
CA LEU A 51 15.76 -24.29 -22.91
C LEU A 51 15.22 -25.17 -24.03
N LYS A 52 16.05 -26.08 -24.54
CA LYS A 52 15.68 -27.09 -25.53
C LYS A 52 15.85 -28.48 -24.95
N ALA A 53 14.85 -29.34 -25.08
CA ALA A 53 14.93 -30.72 -24.60
C ALA A 53 14.08 -31.67 -25.45
N SER A 54 14.42 -32.95 -25.41
CA SER A 54 13.58 -34.01 -25.95
C SER A 54 12.70 -34.58 -24.84
N VAL A 55 11.39 -34.68 -25.09
CA VAL A 55 10.41 -35.18 -24.11
C VAL A 55 9.83 -36.49 -24.62
N HIS A 56 9.90 -37.53 -23.81
CA HIS A 56 9.21 -38.79 -24.07
C HIS A 56 7.94 -38.86 -23.22
N LEU A 57 6.80 -39.06 -23.88
CA LEU A 57 5.50 -39.20 -23.22
C LEU A 57 4.83 -40.51 -23.66
N THR A 58 4.51 -41.36 -22.69
CA THR A 58 4.04 -42.72 -22.96
C THR A 58 2.84 -43.05 -22.07
N ALA A 59 1.76 -43.57 -22.64
CA ALA A 59 0.66 -44.14 -21.84
C ALA A 59 1.00 -45.59 -21.44
N ILE A 60 1.15 -45.84 -20.13
CA ILE A 60 1.60 -47.15 -19.60
C ILE A 60 0.48 -47.97 -18.95
N TRP A 61 -0.65 -47.34 -18.64
CA TRP A 61 -1.81 -47.99 -18.03
C TRP A 61 -3.11 -47.27 -18.41
N GLU A 62 -4.20 -48.03 -18.49
CA GLU A 62 -5.57 -47.56 -18.67
C GLU A 62 -6.49 -48.27 -17.68
N SER A 63 -7.45 -47.52 -17.12
CA SER A 63 -8.41 -48.10 -16.20
C SER A 63 -9.33 -49.09 -16.91
N PRO A 64 -9.48 -50.33 -16.38
CA PRO A 64 -10.44 -51.30 -16.91
C PRO A 64 -11.89 -50.81 -16.89
N GLN A 65 -12.22 -49.86 -15.99
CA GLN A 65 -13.55 -49.32 -15.79
C GLN A 65 -13.80 -48.02 -16.57
N ASN A 66 -12.76 -47.25 -16.89
CA ASN A 66 -12.88 -45.96 -17.56
C ASN A 66 -11.73 -45.71 -18.53
N ALA A 67 -11.99 -45.84 -19.83
CA ALA A 67 -11.02 -45.63 -20.90
C ALA A 67 -10.44 -44.20 -20.98
N LEU A 68 -11.08 -43.22 -20.32
CA LEU A 68 -10.59 -41.84 -20.22
C LEU A 68 -9.59 -41.64 -19.08
N LYS A 69 -9.38 -42.64 -18.23
CA LYS A 69 -8.48 -42.61 -17.08
C LYS A 69 -7.22 -43.43 -17.39
N ARG A 70 -6.07 -42.75 -17.48
CA ARG A 70 -4.78 -43.33 -17.89
C ARG A 70 -3.65 -42.86 -17.01
N LEU A 71 -2.55 -43.61 -16.99
CA LEU A 71 -1.29 -43.21 -16.36
C LEU A 71 -0.26 -42.94 -17.45
N LEU A 72 0.22 -41.69 -17.51
CA LEU A 72 1.21 -41.24 -18.47
C LEU A 72 2.59 -41.18 -17.82
N LYS A 73 3.59 -41.82 -18.41
CA LYS A 73 5.00 -41.70 -18.05
C LYS A 73 5.62 -40.55 -18.85
N ILE A 74 6.31 -39.63 -18.18
CA ILE A 74 7.01 -38.49 -18.79
C ILE A 74 8.50 -38.49 -18.41
N GLU A 75 9.37 -38.28 -19.40
CA GLU A 75 10.82 -38.23 -19.23
C GLU A 75 11.48 -37.04 -19.97
N ILE A 76 12.34 -36.36 -19.21
CA ILE A 76 13.32 -35.30 -19.50
C ILE A 76 14.62 -35.70 -20.21
N LEU A 77 14.80 -35.62 -21.53
CA LEU A 77 16.07 -36.02 -22.17
C LEU A 77 16.86 -34.86 -22.79
N ASN A 78 18.18 -34.88 -22.58
CA ASN A 78 19.18 -33.97 -23.15
C ASN A 78 18.81 -32.48 -23.08
N PRO A 79 18.47 -31.94 -21.89
CA PRO A 79 18.12 -30.54 -21.75
C PRO A 79 19.36 -29.66 -22.00
N LYS A 80 19.25 -28.69 -22.92
CA LYS A 80 20.31 -27.75 -23.31
C LYS A 80 19.89 -26.31 -23.04
N LEU A 81 20.76 -25.55 -22.41
CA LEU A 81 20.55 -24.13 -22.10
C LEU A 81 21.14 -23.22 -23.17
N SER A 82 20.37 -22.21 -23.59
CA SER A 82 20.85 -21.07 -24.37
C SER A 82 20.58 -19.78 -23.62
N VAL A 83 21.55 -18.86 -23.57
CA VAL A 83 21.42 -17.56 -22.90
C VAL A 83 21.67 -16.40 -23.85
N SER A 84 21.08 -15.25 -23.54
CA SER A 84 21.26 -14.03 -24.32
C SER A 84 22.70 -13.55 -24.30
N THR A 85 23.28 -13.29 -25.46
CA THR A 85 24.61 -12.69 -25.67
C THR A 85 24.48 -11.34 -26.39
N LYS A 86 25.59 -10.64 -26.65
CA LYS A 86 25.60 -9.42 -27.48
C LYS A 86 25.03 -9.65 -28.89
N SER A 87 25.17 -10.87 -29.43
CA SER A 87 24.80 -11.27 -30.79
C SER A 87 23.52 -12.14 -30.88
N GLY A 88 22.73 -12.25 -29.80
CA GLY A 88 21.54 -13.12 -29.75
C GLY A 88 21.68 -14.29 -28.76
N LEU A 89 20.75 -15.24 -28.76
CA LEU A 89 20.79 -16.44 -27.91
C LEU A 89 21.87 -17.41 -28.39
N LYS A 90 22.74 -17.88 -27.48
CA LYS A 90 23.74 -18.92 -27.75
C LYS A 90 23.73 -20.00 -26.66
N GLU A 91 24.01 -21.23 -27.07
CA GLU A 91 24.14 -22.37 -26.17
C GLU A 91 25.29 -22.16 -25.17
N HIS A 92 25.07 -22.56 -23.92
CA HIS A 92 26.03 -22.44 -22.83
C HIS A 92 25.95 -23.67 -21.92
N THR A 93 27.09 -24.07 -21.35
CA THR A 93 27.13 -25.11 -20.32
C THR A 93 26.56 -24.60 -19.01
N SER A 94 25.83 -25.47 -18.29
CA SER A 94 25.24 -25.14 -17.00
C SER A 94 25.06 -26.37 -16.11
N GLU A 95 24.66 -26.18 -14.86
CA GLU A 95 24.34 -27.29 -13.95
C GLU A 95 23.23 -28.21 -14.50
N LEU A 96 22.40 -27.70 -15.42
CA LEU A 96 21.37 -28.49 -16.12
C LEU A 96 21.95 -29.69 -16.87
N ASP A 97 23.16 -29.57 -17.43
CA ASP A 97 23.81 -30.64 -18.19
C ASP A 97 24.21 -31.82 -17.28
N LYS A 98 24.28 -31.59 -15.96
CA LYS A 98 24.62 -32.59 -14.95
C LYS A 98 23.38 -33.24 -14.31
N LEU A 99 22.18 -32.70 -14.56
CA LEU A 99 20.96 -33.20 -13.94
C LEU A 99 20.51 -34.49 -14.63
N SER A 100 20.38 -35.58 -13.87
CA SER A 100 19.73 -36.80 -14.33
C SER A 100 18.23 -36.68 -14.16
N SER A 101 17.47 -36.92 -15.23
CA SER A 101 16.00 -36.95 -15.13
C SER A 101 15.50 -38.35 -14.79
N SER A 102 14.73 -38.46 -13.71
CA SER A 102 13.99 -39.68 -13.35
C SER A 102 12.60 -39.67 -14.00
N PRO A 103 11.97 -40.81 -14.30
CA PRO A 103 10.61 -40.80 -14.84
C PRO A 103 9.61 -40.29 -13.81
N SER A 104 8.61 -39.54 -14.28
CA SER A 104 7.44 -39.16 -13.49
C SER A 104 6.17 -39.73 -14.12
N TYR A 105 5.17 -40.00 -13.30
CA TYR A 105 3.91 -40.61 -13.74
C TYR A 105 2.74 -39.68 -13.44
N ILE A 106 1.91 -39.39 -14.44
CA ILE A 106 0.80 -38.44 -14.34
C ILE A 106 -0.50 -39.20 -14.50
N LEU A 107 -1.36 -39.11 -13.51
CA LEU A 107 -2.73 -39.61 -13.61
C LEU A 107 -3.53 -38.65 -14.49
N TRP A 108 -3.90 -39.12 -15.67
CA TRP A 108 -4.66 -38.37 -16.67
C TRP A 108 -6.11 -38.82 -16.68
N GLU A 109 -7.04 -37.88 -16.61
CA GLU A 109 -8.46 -38.18 -16.62
C GLU A 109 -9.22 -37.12 -17.43
N ASP A 110 -9.99 -37.60 -18.41
CA ASP A 110 -10.90 -36.78 -19.23
C ASP A 110 -10.21 -35.58 -19.91
N GLY A 111 -8.97 -35.74 -20.37
CA GLY A 111 -8.23 -34.65 -21.02
C GLY A 111 -7.53 -33.69 -20.06
N SER A 112 -7.48 -34.01 -18.76
CA SER A 112 -6.79 -33.20 -17.75
C SER A 112 -5.85 -34.03 -16.85
N PRO A 113 -4.67 -33.52 -16.50
CA PRO A 113 -3.83 -34.10 -15.45
C PRO A 113 -4.46 -33.88 -14.07
N LYS A 114 -4.55 -34.95 -13.25
CA LYS A 114 -5.16 -34.89 -11.90
C LYS A 114 -4.13 -34.96 -10.78
N LYS A 115 -3.18 -35.88 -10.90
CA LYS A 115 -2.15 -36.16 -9.88
C LYS A 115 -0.83 -36.47 -10.56
N ILE A 116 0.28 -36.25 -9.86
CA ILE A 116 1.61 -36.63 -10.31
C ILE A 116 2.28 -37.50 -9.25
N PHE A 117 3.03 -38.50 -9.71
CA PHE A 117 3.91 -39.32 -8.91
C PHE A 117 5.34 -39.07 -9.42
N ASP A 118 6.18 -38.46 -8.60
CA ASP A 118 7.57 -38.13 -8.96
C ASP A 118 8.52 -38.34 -7.78
N ASP A 119 9.82 -38.26 -8.06
CA ASP A 119 10.88 -38.42 -7.06
C ASP A 119 11.20 -37.06 -6.42
N PRO A 120 10.95 -36.86 -5.12
CA PRO A 120 11.24 -35.60 -4.45
C PRO A 120 12.71 -35.19 -4.46
N SER A 121 13.63 -36.16 -4.64
CA SER A 121 15.07 -35.89 -4.72
C SER A 121 15.52 -35.34 -6.07
N GLU A 122 14.69 -35.45 -7.12
CA GLU A 122 14.95 -34.84 -8.42
C GLU A 122 14.92 -33.30 -8.30
N HIS A 123 15.83 -32.63 -9.01
CA HIS A 123 15.91 -31.17 -8.99
C HIS A 123 14.56 -30.54 -9.38
N TYR A 124 14.05 -29.65 -8.53
CA TYR A 124 12.72 -29.04 -8.64
C TYR A 124 12.42 -28.46 -10.02
N THR A 125 13.40 -27.91 -10.73
CA THR A 125 13.19 -27.36 -12.08
C THR A 125 12.74 -28.41 -13.09
N LEU A 126 13.29 -29.63 -13.07
CA LEU A 126 12.85 -30.70 -13.97
C LEU A 126 11.46 -31.19 -13.58
N ARG A 127 11.20 -31.32 -12.28
CA ARG A 127 9.89 -31.68 -11.72
C ARG A 127 8.80 -30.67 -12.13
N ASN A 128 9.10 -29.37 -12.08
CA ASN A 128 8.19 -28.29 -12.48
C ASN A 128 8.02 -28.24 -13.99
N LEU A 129 9.08 -28.49 -14.76
CA LEU A 129 9.01 -28.55 -16.22
C LEU A 129 8.08 -29.68 -16.70
N LYS A 130 8.15 -30.85 -16.06
CA LYS A 130 7.23 -31.97 -16.33
C LYS A 130 5.78 -31.63 -16.01
N ARG A 131 5.52 -30.96 -14.88
CA ARG A 131 4.18 -30.44 -14.52
C ARG A 131 3.68 -29.42 -15.55
N GLY A 132 4.57 -28.54 -16.01
CA GLY A 132 4.28 -27.57 -17.08
C GLY A 132 3.91 -28.25 -18.39
N ILE A 133 4.70 -29.21 -18.86
CA ILE A 133 4.42 -29.97 -20.09
C ILE A 133 3.12 -30.78 -19.96
N ALA A 134 2.85 -31.39 -18.81
CA ALA A 134 1.59 -32.09 -18.54
C ALA A 134 0.39 -31.14 -18.64
N SER A 135 0.51 -29.97 -18.02
CA SER A 135 -0.51 -28.90 -18.07
C SER A 135 -0.66 -28.31 -19.47
N PHE A 136 0.39 -28.34 -20.29
CA PHE A 136 0.39 -27.84 -21.66
C PHE A 136 -0.50 -28.68 -22.60
N LEU A 137 -0.66 -29.98 -22.30
CA LEU A 137 -1.43 -30.94 -23.08
C LEU A 137 -2.90 -31.06 -22.64
N GLN A 138 -3.31 -30.32 -21.61
CA GLN A 138 -4.67 -30.33 -21.07
C GLN A 138 -5.65 -29.73 -22.08
N HIS A 139 -6.77 -30.40 -22.32
CA HIS A 139 -7.71 -30.04 -23.37
C HIS A 139 -9.15 -30.46 -23.06
N ARG A 140 -10.09 -29.82 -23.76
CA ARG A 140 -11.52 -30.13 -23.75
C ARG A 140 -12.06 -30.24 -25.17
N LYS A 141 -13.10 -31.04 -25.36
CA LYS A 141 -13.72 -31.31 -26.67
C LYS A 141 -14.90 -30.40 -27.00
N LYS A 142 -15.29 -29.51 -26.08
CA LYS A 142 -16.34 -28.53 -26.28
C LYS A 142 -15.84 -27.15 -25.84
N ASP A 143 -16.36 -26.14 -26.50
CA ASP A 143 -16.22 -24.76 -26.06
C ASP A 143 -16.89 -24.62 -24.69
N GLN A 144 -16.11 -24.18 -23.71
CA GLN A 144 -16.59 -23.99 -22.34
C GLN A 144 -15.67 -23.08 -21.55
N ASP A 145 -16.27 -22.37 -20.62
CA ASP A 145 -15.60 -21.62 -19.58
C ASP A 145 -15.68 -22.44 -18.29
N THR A 146 -14.53 -22.78 -17.73
CA THR A 146 -14.44 -23.69 -16.58
C THR A 146 -13.28 -23.32 -15.69
N ARG A 147 -13.34 -23.77 -14.43
CA ARG A 147 -12.26 -23.63 -13.48
C ARG A 147 -11.52 -24.96 -13.36
N GLU A 148 -10.21 -24.97 -13.58
CA GLU A 148 -9.41 -26.19 -13.57
C GLU A 148 -8.06 -25.95 -12.88
N ILE A 149 -7.51 -27.03 -12.33
CA ILE A 149 -6.18 -27.03 -11.72
C ILE A 149 -5.15 -27.31 -12.81
N ASP A 150 -4.11 -26.50 -12.84
CA ASP A 150 -2.90 -26.71 -13.65
C ASP A 150 -1.63 -26.40 -12.85
N VAL A 151 -0.48 -26.34 -13.52
CA VAL A 151 0.82 -26.03 -12.90
C VAL A 151 0.85 -24.73 -12.08
N SER A 152 0.01 -23.74 -12.42
CA SER A 152 -0.10 -22.45 -11.71
C SER A 152 -1.15 -22.46 -10.60
N GLY A 153 -1.80 -23.59 -10.34
CA GLY A 153 -2.89 -23.70 -9.37
C GLY A 153 -4.27 -23.76 -10.02
N GLU A 154 -5.28 -23.33 -9.29
CA GLU A 154 -6.66 -23.27 -9.77
C GLU A 154 -6.88 -21.99 -10.59
N CYS A 155 -7.27 -22.12 -11.86
CA CYS A 155 -7.37 -21.00 -12.80
C CYS A 155 -8.70 -20.97 -13.54
N ASP A 156 -9.09 -19.78 -13.99
CA ASP A 156 -10.21 -19.59 -14.91
C ASP A 156 -9.72 -19.85 -16.34
N ILE A 157 -10.34 -20.82 -17.01
CA ILE A 157 -9.92 -21.30 -18.33
C ILE A 157 -11.07 -21.19 -19.33
N ILE A 158 -10.77 -20.64 -20.50
CA ILE A 158 -11.67 -20.50 -21.64
C ILE A 158 -11.14 -21.38 -22.78
N TYR A 159 -11.91 -22.39 -23.18
CA TYR A 159 -11.61 -23.26 -24.32
C TYR A 159 -12.38 -22.81 -25.57
N LYS A 160 -11.68 -22.73 -26.70
CA LYS A 160 -12.25 -22.51 -28.03
C LYS A 160 -11.70 -23.51 -29.03
N ILE A 161 -12.58 -24.15 -29.78
CA ILE A 161 -12.23 -25.25 -30.69
C ILE A 161 -12.51 -24.82 -32.12
N GLU A 162 -11.49 -24.88 -32.96
CA GLU A 162 -11.54 -24.53 -34.37
C GLU A 162 -10.99 -25.71 -35.19
N GLY A 163 -11.89 -26.61 -35.60
CA GLY A 163 -11.51 -27.88 -36.26
C GLY A 163 -10.67 -28.74 -35.33
N ASN A 164 -9.40 -28.97 -35.70
CA ASN A 164 -8.45 -29.77 -34.93
C ASN A 164 -7.55 -28.92 -34.01
N SER A 165 -7.76 -27.60 -34.01
CA SER A 165 -7.06 -26.67 -33.14
C SER A 165 -7.89 -26.41 -31.88
N ILE A 166 -7.25 -26.57 -30.73
CA ILE A 166 -7.83 -26.24 -29.42
C ILE A 166 -7.03 -25.07 -28.87
N ARG A 167 -7.71 -23.94 -28.70
CA ARG A 167 -7.18 -22.73 -28.05
C ARG A 167 -7.65 -22.69 -26.62
N ARG A 168 -6.69 -22.55 -25.71
CA ARG A 168 -6.90 -22.38 -24.27
C ARG A 168 -6.40 -21.02 -23.83
N ARG A 169 -7.27 -20.22 -23.22
CA ARG A 169 -6.87 -18.97 -22.55
C ARG A 169 -7.02 -19.13 -21.04
N LYS A 170 -6.04 -18.63 -20.31
CA LYS A 170 -5.91 -18.78 -18.86
C LYS A 170 -5.74 -17.43 -18.19
N GLY A 171 -6.43 -17.23 -17.08
CA GLY A 171 -6.30 -16.06 -16.20
C GLY A 171 -6.74 -16.36 -14.76
N ASN A 172 -6.61 -15.36 -13.88
CA ASN A 172 -7.09 -15.41 -12.48
C ASN A 172 -6.68 -16.65 -11.67
N CYS A 173 -5.41 -17.05 -11.78
CA CYS A 173 -4.90 -18.23 -11.09
C CYS A 173 -4.68 -18.02 -9.59
N VAL A 174 -5.04 -19.02 -8.80
CA VAL A 174 -4.80 -19.08 -7.36
C VAL A 174 -4.00 -20.35 -7.05
N HIS A 175 -2.78 -20.17 -6.54
CA HIS A 175 -1.90 -21.26 -6.17
C HIS A 175 -2.02 -21.55 -4.67
N SER A 176 -2.30 -22.81 -4.30
CA SER A 176 -2.62 -23.15 -2.90
C SER A 176 -1.45 -22.93 -1.93
N LYS A 177 -0.22 -23.19 -2.41
CA LYS A 177 1.02 -23.09 -1.63
C LYS A 177 1.58 -21.66 -1.47
N PHE A 178 0.99 -20.64 -2.10
CA PHE A 178 1.53 -19.27 -2.04
C PHE A 178 1.18 -18.60 -0.71
N ASP A 179 2.18 -17.96 -0.08
CA ASP A 179 1.94 -17.18 1.13
C ASP A 179 1.18 -15.89 0.81
N LYS A 180 -0.02 -15.78 1.35
CA LYS A 180 -0.91 -14.62 1.18
C LYS A 180 -0.36 -13.38 1.88
N ASN A 181 0.51 -13.53 2.88
CA ASN A 181 1.16 -12.44 3.63
C ASN A 181 2.20 -11.67 2.82
N LEU A 182 2.57 -12.18 1.65
CA LEU A 182 3.55 -11.52 0.79
C LEU A 182 3.00 -10.26 0.12
N SER A 183 1.69 -10.13 0.01
CA SER A 183 1.04 -9.01 -0.65
C SER A 183 0.47 -7.98 0.33
N GLN A 184 0.62 -6.70 0.02
CA GLN A 184 -0.10 -5.62 0.71
C GLN A 184 -1.51 -5.42 0.13
N GLY A 185 -2.37 -4.72 0.88
CA GLY A 185 -3.72 -4.33 0.43
C GLY A 185 -3.67 -3.53 -0.89
N TYR A 186 -4.73 -3.65 -1.69
CA TYR A 186 -4.83 -2.94 -2.97
C TYR A 186 -4.95 -1.43 -2.73
N GLY A 187 -4.11 -0.63 -3.39
CA GLY A 187 -4.12 0.83 -3.28
C GLY A 187 -3.00 1.45 -4.11
N VAL A 188 -2.80 2.77 -3.97
CA VAL A 188 -1.77 3.50 -4.76
C VAL A 188 -0.36 2.99 -4.45
N ARG A 189 -0.12 2.57 -3.20
CA ARG A 189 1.17 2.03 -2.74
C ARG A 189 1.49 0.62 -3.25
N SER A 190 0.51 -0.14 -3.73
CA SER A 190 0.72 -1.56 -4.08
C SER A 190 1.24 -1.73 -5.50
N ALA A 191 1.74 -2.94 -5.79
CA ALA A 191 2.07 -3.34 -7.15
C ALA A 191 0.96 -4.20 -7.73
N SER A 192 0.78 -4.08 -9.03
CA SER A 192 -0.12 -4.95 -9.79
C SER A 192 0.70 -5.84 -10.69
N ALA A 193 0.35 -7.13 -10.68
CA ALA A 193 0.86 -8.13 -11.61
C ALA A 193 -0.29 -8.56 -12.53
N VAL A 194 -0.15 -8.30 -13.82
CA VAL A 194 -1.09 -8.79 -14.84
C VAL A 194 -0.48 -10.02 -15.49
N HIS A 195 -1.23 -11.12 -15.47
CA HIS A 195 -0.82 -12.39 -16.02
C HIS A 195 -1.83 -12.83 -17.09
N GLN A 196 -1.33 -13.16 -18.27
CA GLN A 196 -2.15 -13.71 -19.34
C GLN A 196 -1.39 -14.81 -20.07
N SER A 197 -2.03 -15.96 -20.24
CA SER A 197 -1.49 -17.11 -20.97
C SER A 197 -2.47 -17.58 -22.04
N THR A 198 -1.95 -17.87 -23.24
CA THR A 198 -2.69 -18.47 -24.34
C THR A 198 -1.91 -19.66 -24.88
N VAL A 199 -2.57 -20.80 -25.01
CA VAL A 199 -2.01 -22.03 -25.55
C VAL A 199 -2.85 -22.48 -26.73
N ASP A 200 -2.21 -22.69 -27.87
CA ASP A 200 -2.83 -23.20 -29.10
C ASP A 200 -2.22 -24.57 -29.42
N CYS A 201 -3.04 -25.63 -29.44
CA CYS A 201 -2.63 -26.99 -29.75
C CYS A 201 -3.38 -27.54 -30.96
N GLU A 202 -2.64 -28.11 -31.92
CA GLU A 202 -3.15 -28.90 -33.02
C GLU A 202 -3.14 -30.39 -32.64
N TRP A 203 -4.26 -31.05 -32.84
CA TRP A 203 -4.45 -32.47 -32.51
C TRP A 203 -4.66 -33.29 -33.78
N LYS A 204 -4.09 -34.50 -33.82
CA LYS A 204 -4.34 -35.43 -34.94
C LYS A 204 -5.67 -36.14 -34.71
N ASP A 205 -6.49 -36.21 -35.75
CA ASP A 205 -7.71 -37.00 -35.75
C ASP A 205 -7.39 -38.49 -35.91
N GLY A 206 -7.86 -39.30 -34.97
CA GLY A 206 -7.68 -40.75 -34.93
C GLY A 206 -8.51 -41.39 -33.82
N LYS A 207 -8.38 -42.72 -33.63
CA LYS A 207 -8.99 -43.43 -32.48
C LYS A 207 -8.54 -42.88 -31.13
N THR A 208 -7.34 -42.29 -31.07
CA THR A 208 -6.79 -41.60 -29.90
C THR A 208 -6.29 -40.21 -30.26
N LEU A 209 -6.57 -39.22 -29.40
CA LEU A 209 -6.09 -37.86 -29.55
C LEU A 209 -4.61 -37.76 -29.18
N THR A 210 -3.78 -37.34 -30.12
CA THR A 210 -2.35 -37.04 -29.91
C THR A 210 -2.05 -35.65 -30.43
N ALA A 211 -1.43 -34.80 -29.60
CA ALA A 211 -1.02 -33.47 -29.98
C ALA A 211 0.08 -33.54 -31.04
N SER A 212 -0.10 -32.93 -32.22
CA SER A 212 0.96 -32.81 -33.22
C SER A 212 1.89 -31.66 -32.87
N LYS A 213 1.31 -30.54 -32.44
CA LYS A 213 2.01 -29.28 -32.23
C LYS A 213 1.27 -28.40 -31.25
N CYS A 214 1.96 -27.89 -30.25
CA CYS A 214 1.42 -26.93 -29.29
C CYS A 214 2.32 -25.71 -29.19
N LYS A 215 1.73 -24.52 -29.03
CA LYS A 215 2.43 -23.25 -28.85
C LYS A 215 1.81 -22.48 -27.67
N SER A 216 2.66 -22.01 -26.76
CA SER A 216 2.32 -21.09 -25.67
C SER A 216 2.81 -19.69 -25.99
N THR A 217 1.99 -18.69 -25.69
CA THR A 217 2.43 -17.32 -25.51
C THR A 217 1.88 -16.79 -24.20
N GLU A 218 2.77 -16.31 -23.36
CA GLU A 218 2.42 -15.86 -22.02
C GLU A 218 3.23 -14.63 -21.65
N TYR A 219 2.63 -13.75 -20.85
CA TYR A 219 3.38 -12.65 -20.26
C TYR A 219 2.91 -12.36 -18.83
N VAL A 220 3.86 -11.87 -18.04
CA VAL A 220 3.63 -11.33 -16.70
C VAL A 220 4.14 -9.90 -16.67
N LYS A 221 3.24 -8.94 -16.45
CA LYS A 221 3.55 -7.52 -16.36
C LYS A 221 3.49 -7.06 -14.91
N LEU A 222 4.61 -6.62 -14.35
CA LEU A 222 4.69 -5.97 -13.04
C LEU A 222 4.80 -4.44 -13.21
N TYR A 223 3.97 -3.70 -12.49
CA TYR A 223 4.04 -2.25 -12.41
C TYR A 223 3.56 -1.73 -11.04
N SER A 224 3.92 -0.49 -10.71
CA SER A 224 3.43 0.19 -9.50
C SER A 224 2.08 0.83 -9.78
N ASN A 225 1.14 0.79 -8.84
CA ASN A 225 -0.13 1.51 -9.00
C ASN A 225 0.06 3.03 -8.93
N ALA A 226 1.11 3.51 -8.24
CA ALA A 226 1.48 4.93 -8.25
C ALA A 226 1.95 5.40 -9.64
N TRP A 227 2.64 4.53 -10.42
CA TRP A 227 3.02 4.81 -11.80
C TRP A 227 2.99 3.56 -12.68
N HIS A 228 2.21 3.60 -13.76
CA HIS A 228 2.09 2.44 -14.64
C HIS A 228 3.30 2.24 -15.57
N ARG A 229 4.19 3.24 -15.71
CA ARG A 229 5.40 3.16 -16.55
C ARG A 229 6.62 3.82 -15.86
N PRO A 230 7.82 3.25 -15.98
CA PRO A 230 8.15 2.02 -16.71
C PRO A 230 7.61 0.77 -15.99
N SER A 231 7.21 -0.23 -16.77
CA SER A 231 6.83 -1.55 -16.28
C SER A 231 7.97 -2.55 -16.53
N MET A 232 7.90 -3.70 -15.87
CA MET A 232 8.74 -4.84 -16.21
C MET A 232 7.85 -5.98 -16.70
N CYS A 233 8.16 -6.54 -17.85
CA CYS A 233 7.46 -7.67 -18.42
C CYS A 233 8.39 -8.89 -18.47
N VAL A 234 7.84 -10.05 -18.13
CA VAL A 234 8.43 -11.35 -18.41
C VAL A 234 7.58 -11.98 -19.48
N ASP A 235 8.16 -12.19 -20.66
CA ASP A 235 7.50 -12.83 -21.78
C ASP A 235 8.00 -14.26 -21.91
N GLU A 236 7.08 -15.20 -22.05
CA GLU A 236 7.32 -16.63 -22.22
C GLU A 236 6.74 -17.11 -23.55
N ARG A 237 7.51 -17.97 -24.21
CA ARG A 237 7.08 -18.71 -25.39
C ARG A 237 7.54 -20.15 -25.25
N SER A 238 6.60 -21.07 -25.31
CA SER A 238 6.90 -22.51 -25.36
C SER A 238 6.34 -23.16 -26.61
N GLY A 239 7.04 -24.16 -27.11
CA GLY A 239 6.65 -24.96 -28.26
C GLY A 239 6.89 -26.44 -27.99
N LEU A 240 5.93 -27.27 -28.34
CA LEU A 240 6.03 -28.73 -28.31
C LEU A 240 5.67 -29.27 -29.69
N VAL A 241 6.55 -30.05 -30.31
CA VAL A 241 6.35 -30.60 -31.67
C VAL A 241 6.61 -32.10 -31.66
N LEU A 242 5.67 -32.89 -32.15
CA LEU A 242 5.82 -34.35 -32.27
C LEU A 242 6.79 -34.67 -33.42
N GLU A 243 7.91 -35.30 -33.11
CA GLU A 243 8.92 -35.70 -34.11
C GLU A 243 8.69 -37.12 -34.60
N ASN A 244 8.52 -38.08 -33.67
CA ASN A 244 8.38 -39.48 -34.02
C ASN A 244 7.64 -40.27 -32.92
N THR A 245 7.21 -41.49 -33.23
CA THR A 245 6.55 -42.42 -32.30
C THR A 245 7.37 -43.72 -32.18
N GLY A 246 7.51 -44.24 -30.96
CA GLY A 246 8.15 -45.52 -30.65
C GLY A 246 7.21 -46.47 -29.91
N LYS A 247 7.71 -47.65 -29.52
CA LYS A 247 6.95 -48.63 -28.71
C LYS A 247 7.53 -48.74 -27.30
N GLU A 248 6.65 -48.85 -26.31
CA GLU A 248 6.97 -49.11 -24.91
C GLU A 248 6.69 -50.58 -24.59
N ALA A 249 7.64 -51.24 -23.94
CA ALA A 249 7.53 -52.67 -23.63
C ALA A 249 6.84 -52.91 -22.27
N LYS A 250 6.92 -51.94 -21.35
CA LYS A 250 6.37 -52.07 -20.00
C LYS A 250 4.99 -51.40 -19.92
N ILE A 251 3.95 -52.20 -20.14
CA ILE A 251 2.53 -51.80 -20.09
C ILE A 251 1.84 -52.60 -18.99
N PHE A 252 0.91 -51.97 -18.28
CA PHE A 252 0.10 -52.60 -17.25
C PHE A 252 -1.35 -52.74 -17.76
N GLU A 253 -1.77 -53.96 -18.04
CA GLU A 253 -3.13 -54.28 -18.46
C GLU A 253 -3.90 -54.99 -17.34
N ASN A 254 -5.21 -54.74 -17.22
CA ASN A 254 -6.11 -55.42 -16.28
C ASN A 254 -5.66 -55.41 -14.82
N LYS A 255 -4.95 -54.35 -14.39
CA LYS A 255 -4.52 -54.12 -13.01
C LYS A 255 -5.19 -52.88 -12.44
N ASP A 256 -5.45 -52.88 -11.14
CA ASP A 256 -5.94 -51.70 -10.42
C ASP A 256 -4.81 -50.67 -10.23
N LEU A 257 -5.17 -49.38 -10.21
CA LEU A 257 -4.19 -48.28 -10.13
C LEU A 257 -3.23 -48.43 -8.95
N GLU A 258 -3.73 -48.81 -7.76
CA GLU A 258 -2.91 -48.98 -6.56
C GLU A 258 -1.82 -50.05 -6.76
N SER A 259 -2.18 -51.19 -7.35
CA SER A 259 -1.23 -52.27 -7.63
C SER A 259 -0.15 -51.85 -8.63
N VAL A 260 -0.50 -51.00 -9.61
CA VAL A 260 0.45 -50.45 -10.58
C VAL A 260 1.40 -49.48 -9.89
N ILE A 261 0.90 -48.58 -9.04
CA ILE A 261 1.73 -47.63 -8.30
C ILE A 261 2.69 -48.36 -7.34
N GLU A 262 2.26 -49.43 -6.66
CA GLU A 262 3.15 -50.22 -5.82
C GLU A 262 4.27 -50.90 -6.62
N GLU A 263 3.98 -51.42 -7.81
CA GLU A 263 4.98 -52.03 -8.69
C GLU A 263 5.97 -50.97 -9.22
N LEU A 264 5.48 -49.76 -9.52
CA LEU A 264 6.32 -48.63 -9.90
C LEU A 264 7.24 -48.20 -8.74
N LYS A 265 6.71 -48.09 -7.51
CA LYS A 265 7.50 -47.80 -6.29
C LYS A 265 8.57 -48.84 -6.00
N LYS A 266 8.35 -50.11 -6.36
CA LYS A 266 9.39 -51.17 -6.27
C LYS A 266 10.48 -50.97 -7.32
N SER A 267 10.13 -50.49 -8.51
CA SER A 267 11.10 -50.29 -9.61
C SER A 267 11.87 -48.98 -9.54
N GLN A 268 11.29 -47.95 -8.91
CA GLN A 268 11.89 -46.63 -8.72
C GLN A 268 11.72 -46.23 -7.26
N VAL A 269 12.85 -46.21 -6.54
CA VAL A 269 12.90 -45.80 -5.13
C VAL A 269 12.57 -44.32 -5.03
N GLY A 270 11.79 -43.92 -4.02
CA GLY A 270 11.51 -42.52 -3.71
C GLY A 270 10.31 -41.91 -4.46
N LEU A 271 9.48 -42.70 -5.16
CA LEU A 271 8.31 -42.19 -5.85
C LEU A 271 7.18 -41.82 -4.85
N GLU A 272 6.83 -40.54 -4.78
CA GLU A 272 5.79 -39.99 -3.90
C GLU A 272 4.64 -39.37 -4.69
N GLU A 273 3.44 -39.35 -4.11
CA GLU A 273 2.26 -38.71 -4.69
C GLU A 273 2.25 -37.22 -4.35
N ASP A 274 2.03 -36.36 -5.34
CA ASP A 274 1.90 -34.91 -5.19
C ASP A 274 0.81 -34.34 -6.12
N THR A 275 0.47 -33.08 -5.86
CA THR A 275 -0.35 -32.21 -6.69
C THR A 275 0.37 -31.79 -7.97
N LEU A 276 -0.42 -31.38 -8.96
CA LEU A 276 0.08 -30.84 -10.22
C LEU A 276 0.69 -29.44 -10.07
N GLU A 277 0.37 -28.74 -8.99
CA GLU A 277 0.90 -27.42 -8.69
C GLU A 277 2.44 -27.43 -8.60
N THR A 278 3.04 -26.32 -9.00
CA THR A 278 4.48 -26.10 -8.96
C THR A 278 5.06 -26.33 -7.56
N VAL A 279 6.22 -26.98 -7.50
CA VAL A 279 7.02 -27.09 -6.28
C VAL A 279 7.68 -25.74 -6.01
N LEU A 280 7.32 -25.14 -4.88
CA LEU A 280 7.93 -23.91 -4.40
C LEU A 280 9.30 -24.21 -3.79
N VAL A 281 10.35 -23.68 -4.42
CA VAL A 281 11.66 -23.59 -3.80
C VAL A 281 11.98 -22.12 -3.60
N ILE A 282 11.70 -21.63 -2.40
CA ILE A 282 12.17 -20.32 -1.97
C ILE A 282 13.61 -20.56 -1.51
N ASN A 283 14.59 -20.24 -2.36
CA ASN A 283 16.01 -20.26 -2.01
C ASN A 283 16.32 -19.18 -0.94
N GLU A 284 15.84 -19.37 0.29
CA GLU A 284 16.15 -18.50 1.43
C GLU A 284 17.62 -18.64 1.84
N GLU A 285 18.21 -19.82 1.61
CA GLU A 285 19.57 -20.18 2.03
C GLU A 285 20.69 -19.46 1.25
N LYS A 286 20.41 -18.88 0.08
CA LYS A 286 21.44 -18.18 -0.74
C LYS A 286 21.61 -16.70 -0.40
N GLN A 287 20.80 -16.14 0.50
CA GLN A 287 21.21 -14.91 1.17
C GLN A 287 22.35 -15.29 2.12
N LYS A 288 23.60 -15.19 1.64
CA LYS A 288 24.79 -15.18 2.52
C LYS A 288 24.41 -14.35 3.75
N LYS A 289 24.33 -14.96 4.94
CA LYS A 289 24.02 -14.29 6.21
C LYS A 289 24.99 -13.11 6.36
N ARG A 290 24.60 -11.94 5.85
CA ARG A 290 25.36 -10.70 5.98
C ARG A 290 25.11 -10.26 7.39
N GLN A 291 26.16 -10.21 8.21
CA GLN A 291 26.02 -9.76 9.59
C GLN A 291 25.44 -8.35 9.64
N LEU A 292 24.34 -8.18 10.37
CA LEU A 292 23.56 -6.94 10.43
C LEU A 292 24.46 -5.79 10.90
N LYS A 293 25.16 -5.99 12.01
CA LYS A 293 26.09 -5.02 12.62
C LYS A 293 27.13 -4.49 11.63
N SER A 294 27.80 -5.38 10.90
CA SER A 294 28.83 -5.00 9.92
C SER A 294 28.29 -4.15 8.76
N THR A 295 27.04 -4.42 8.36
CA THR A 295 26.41 -3.69 7.26
C THR A 295 25.96 -2.30 7.70
N ILE A 296 25.46 -2.18 8.94
CA ILE A 296 25.11 -0.90 9.56
C ILE A 296 26.36 -0.02 9.68
N THR A 297 27.47 -0.54 10.22
CA THR A 297 28.73 0.23 10.34
C THR A 297 29.22 0.75 8.99
N ARG A 298 29.05 0.00 7.90
CA ARG A 298 29.43 0.47 6.56
C ARG A 298 28.51 1.57 6.00
N LEU A 299 27.25 1.60 6.42
CA LEU A 299 26.22 2.52 5.94
C LEU A 299 25.90 3.64 6.94
N GLU A 300 26.66 3.75 8.04
CA GLU A 300 26.43 4.70 9.14
C GLU A 300 26.31 6.15 8.64
N LYS A 301 27.20 6.57 7.72
CA LYS A 301 27.15 7.90 7.12
C LYS A 301 25.84 8.14 6.36
N ASP A 302 25.37 7.15 5.61
CA ASP A 302 24.14 7.26 4.82
C ASP A 302 22.88 7.24 5.71
N LEU A 303 22.98 6.81 6.96
CA LEU A 303 21.90 6.77 7.96
C LEU A 303 21.94 7.95 8.94
N SER A 304 22.89 8.89 8.79
CA SER A 304 22.95 10.07 9.65
C SER A 304 21.77 11.01 9.43
N THR A 305 21.49 11.86 10.42
CA THR A 305 20.46 12.92 10.30
C THR A 305 20.73 13.84 9.11
N GLU A 306 22.00 14.18 8.83
CA GLU A 306 22.40 15.00 7.68
C GLU A 306 22.10 14.36 6.31
N SER A 307 21.93 13.03 6.28
CA SER A 307 21.62 12.29 5.05
C SER A 307 20.11 12.04 4.87
N LEU A 308 19.26 12.47 5.82
CA LEU A 308 17.81 12.37 5.66
C LEU A 308 17.34 13.14 4.41
N ALA A 309 16.22 12.70 3.85
CA ALA A 309 15.68 13.23 2.60
C ALA A 309 16.63 13.14 1.38
N THR A 310 17.66 12.30 1.42
CA THR A 310 18.55 12.02 0.26
C THR A 310 18.36 10.62 -0.32
N VAL A 311 18.70 10.45 -1.61
CA VAL A 311 18.69 9.14 -2.29
C VAL A 311 19.68 8.15 -1.63
N SER A 312 20.75 8.63 -0.99
CA SER A 312 21.71 7.80 -0.24
C SER A 312 21.03 7.09 0.93
N SER A 313 20.29 7.83 1.75
CA SER A 313 19.62 7.31 2.95
C SER A 313 18.58 6.25 2.60
N VAL A 314 17.69 6.53 1.64
CA VAL A 314 16.70 5.54 1.20
C VAL A 314 17.33 4.29 0.56
N LYS A 315 18.49 4.43 -0.11
CA LYS A 315 19.25 3.27 -0.64
C LYS A 315 19.92 2.45 0.46
N ALA A 316 20.41 3.09 1.52
CA ALA A 316 20.99 2.41 2.68
C ALA A 316 19.91 1.60 3.41
N PHE A 317 18.77 2.22 3.69
CA PHE A 317 17.61 1.58 4.30
C PHE A 317 17.09 0.41 3.46
N TYR A 318 16.91 0.58 2.15
CA TYR A 318 16.49 -0.49 1.24
C TYR A 318 17.43 -1.71 1.29
N LYS A 319 18.75 -1.50 1.42
CA LYS A 319 19.74 -2.58 1.49
C LYS A 319 19.70 -3.33 2.83
N LEU A 320 19.36 -2.65 3.92
CA LEU A 320 19.32 -3.21 5.26
C LEU A 320 18.01 -3.97 5.56
N LEU A 321 16.89 -3.52 5.00
CA LEU A 321 15.56 -4.11 5.23
C LEU A 321 15.48 -5.64 5.02
N PRO A 322 16.00 -6.25 3.93
CA PRO A 322 15.99 -7.70 3.81
C PRO A 322 16.90 -8.40 4.83
N ILE A 323 17.99 -7.76 5.27
CA ILE A 323 18.94 -8.35 6.22
C ILE A 323 18.29 -8.44 7.59
N ILE A 324 17.73 -7.34 8.09
CA ILE A 324 17.10 -7.29 9.41
C ILE A 324 15.90 -8.24 9.52
N ARG A 325 15.13 -8.42 8.43
CA ARG A 325 14.01 -9.38 8.38
C ARG A 325 14.43 -10.83 8.60
N THR A 326 15.68 -11.17 8.27
CA THR A 326 16.23 -12.52 8.43
C THR A 326 17.09 -12.68 9.70
N SER A 327 17.32 -11.60 10.45
CA SER A 327 18.09 -11.62 11.69
C SER A 327 17.28 -12.16 12.87
N SER A 328 17.97 -12.71 13.87
CA SER A 328 17.33 -13.13 15.12
C SER A 328 17.07 -11.93 16.03
N ALA A 329 16.15 -12.06 16.98
CA ALA A 329 15.85 -10.95 17.89
C ALA A 329 17.07 -10.55 18.73
N GLU A 330 17.93 -11.52 19.09
CA GLU A 330 19.14 -11.29 19.89
C GLU A 330 20.18 -10.48 19.10
N GLU A 331 20.35 -10.75 17.80
CA GLU A 331 21.23 -9.95 16.93
C GLU A 331 20.73 -8.51 16.81
N ILE A 332 19.41 -8.32 16.70
CA ILE A 332 18.77 -6.99 16.62
C ILE A 332 18.94 -6.24 17.95
N LEU A 333 18.68 -6.89 19.08
CA LEU A 333 18.83 -6.29 20.41
C LEU A 333 20.28 -5.87 20.68
N GLN A 334 21.27 -6.66 20.25
CA GLN A 334 22.69 -6.28 20.32
C GLN A 334 23.03 -5.03 19.49
N VAL A 335 22.31 -4.77 18.40
CA VAL A 335 22.46 -3.54 17.61
C VAL A 335 21.82 -2.36 18.34
N LEU A 336 20.62 -2.54 18.91
CA LEU A 336 19.92 -1.50 19.66
C LEU A 336 20.69 -1.06 20.92
N LYS A 337 21.34 -1.99 21.62
CA LYS A 337 22.14 -1.70 22.83
C LYS A 337 23.57 -1.21 22.54
N ASN A 338 23.94 -1.00 21.28
CA ASN A 338 25.31 -0.64 20.92
C ASN A 338 25.53 0.88 20.96
N GLU A 339 26.33 1.35 21.92
CA GLU A 339 26.67 2.77 22.13
C GLU A 339 27.21 3.49 20.87
N LYS A 340 27.86 2.77 19.95
CA LYS A 340 28.35 3.37 18.69
C LYS A 340 27.23 3.87 17.78
N PHE A 341 26.03 3.33 17.94
CA PHE A 341 24.89 3.61 17.07
C PHE A 341 23.93 4.65 17.65
N VAL A 342 24.21 5.24 18.81
CA VAL A 342 23.33 6.24 19.47
C VAL A 342 22.93 7.38 18.51
N LYS A 343 23.86 7.89 17.69
CA LYS A 343 23.58 8.98 16.74
C LYS A 343 22.66 8.61 15.58
N ILE A 344 22.57 7.32 15.23
CA ILE A 344 21.74 6.80 14.15
C ILE A 344 20.60 5.90 14.69
N MET A 345 20.45 5.83 16.02
CA MET A 345 19.44 5.02 16.67
C MET A 345 18.03 5.30 16.18
N PRO A 346 17.63 6.58 15.96
CA PRO A 346 16.32 6.87 15.42
C PRO A 346 16.05 6.18 14.06
N GLN A 347 17.04 6.18 13.16
CA GLN A 347 16.95 5.55 11.83
C GLN A 347 17.03 4.01 11.90
N ILE A 348 17.71 3.46 12.91
CA ILE A 348 17.69 2.01 13.18
C ILE A 348 16.31 1.58 13.66
N LEU A 349 15.68 2.35 14.55
CA LEU A 349 14.33 2.06 15.03
C LEU A 349 13.28 2.16 13.91
N ASP A 350 13.41 3.14 13.02
CA ASP A 350 12.62 3.22 11.78
C ASP A 350 12.73 1.92 10.95
N LEU A 351 13.95 1.37 10.85
CA LEU A 351 14.22 0.11 10.14
C LEU A 351 13.62 -1.11 10.87
N VAL A 352 13.71 -1.13 12.20
CA VAL A 352 13.12 -2.19 13.05
C VAL A 352 11.59 -2.16 12.94
N ALA A 353 10.97 -0.98 12.91
CA ALA A 353 9.54 -0.84 12.63
C ALA A 353 9.19 -1.42 11.25
N ALA A 354 9.86 -0.96 10.19
CA ALA A 354 9.64 -1.41 8.80
C ALA A 354 9.88 -2.90 8.55
N CYS A 355 10.63 -3.57 9.43
CA CYS A 355 10.93 -4.99 9.36
C CYS A 355 9.64 -5.84 9.33
N ALA A 356 8.62 -5.45 10.09
CA ALA A 356 7.32 -6.13 10.15
C ALA A 356 7.37 -7.63 10.50
N THR A 357 8.36 -8.07 11.32
CA THR A 357 8.46 -9.46 11.82
C THR A 357 8.32 -9.52 13.34
N LYS A 358 7.94 -10.69 13.86
CA LYS A 358 7.86 -10.96 15.30
C LYS A 358 9.19 -10.77 16.03
N ASN A 359 10.31 -11.12 15.40
CA ASN A 359 11.65 -10.96 15.97
C ASN A 359 12.00 -9.48 16.17
N CYS A 360 11.71 -8.65 15.16
CA CYS A 360 11.96 -7.21 15.22
C CYS A 360 11.10 -6.54 16.28
N LEU A 361 9.82 -6.93 16.37
CA LEU A 361 8.91 -6.40 17.38
C LEU A 361 9.33 -6.77 18.80
N ARG A 362 9.67 -8.05 19.03
CA ARG A 362 10.17 -8.53 20.33
C ARG A 362 11.42 -7.78 20.77
N ALA A 363 12.40 -7.63 19.88
CA ALA A 363 13.64 -6.92 20.19
C ALA A 363 13.42 -5.43 20.49
N ALA A 364 12.47 -4.78 19.80
CA ALA A 364 12.14 -3.38 20.05
C ALA A 364 11.51 -3.18 21.44
N PHE A 365 10.50 -3.97 21.78
CA PHE A 365 9.85 -3.85 23.09
C PHE A 365 10.78 -4.26 24.24
N GLU A 366 11.60 -5.30 24.08
CA GLU A 366 12.62 -5.65 25.09
C GLU A 366 13.66 -4.53 25.28
N TYR A 367 13.99 -3.78 24.23
CA TYR A 367 14.85 -2.61 24.35
C TYR A 367 14.20 -1.49 25.15
N PHE A 368 12.91 -1.21 24.93
CA PHE A 368 12.19 -0.15 25.65
C PHE A 368 11.77 -0.55 27.07
N ASP A 369 11.51 -1.83 27.35
CA ASP A 369 11.19 -2.33 28.70
C ASP A 369 12.39 -2.20 29.66
N GLU A 370 13.62 -2.26 29.14
CA GLU A 370 14.85 -2.08 29.93
C GLU A 370 15.26 -0.61 30.09
N GLU A 371 14.73 0.30 29.27
CA GLU A 371 15.04 1.72 29.39
C GLU A 371 14.15 2.39 30.43
N THR A 372 14.78 2.95 31.45
CA THR A 372 14.11 3.57 32.60
C THR A 372 13.71 5.03 32.38
N GLU A 373 14.16 5.66 31.29
CA GLU A 373 13.81 7.03 30.93
C GLU A 373 12.86 7.04 29.72
N TYR A 374 11.79 7.82 29.83
CA TYR A 374 10.89 8.13 28.73
C TYR A 374 11.68 8.57 27.49
N ASN A 375 11.56 7.83 26.40
CA ASN A 375 12.43 8.02 25.24
C ASN A 375 11.62 8.52 24.03
N LEU A 376 11.93 9.72 23.52
CA LEU A 376 11.43 10.23 22.23
C LEU A 376 11.60 9.20 21.08
N LEU A 377 12.54 8.27 21.26
CA LEU A 377 12.75 7.12 20.39
C LEU A 377 11.58 6.13 20.36
N LEU A 378 10.89 5.91 21.49
CA LEU A 378 9.70 5.04 21.55
C LEU A 378 8.56 5.65 20.72
N GLU A 379 8.32 6.95 20.89
CA GLU A 379 7.31 7.66 20.11
C GLU A 379 7.60 7.58 18.60
N ARG A 380 8.86 7.81 18.21
CA ARG A 380 9.30 7.66 16.81
C ARG A 380 9.09 6.24 16.29
N PHE A 381 9.43 5.23 17.07
CA PHE A 381 9.21 3.84 16.71
C PHE A 381 7.72 3.55 16.46
N ILE A 382 6.83 4.03 17.34
CA ILE A 382 5.38 3.89 17.22
C ILE A 382 4.86 4.61 15.96
N ILE A 383 5.31 5.85 15.71
CA ILE A 383 4.94 6.59 14.50
C ILE A 383 5.37 5.82 13.24
N SER A 384 6.58 5.23 13.23
CA SER A 384 7.06 4.40 12.11
C SER A 384 6.22 3.13 11.90
N LEU A 385 5.61 2.56 12.95
CA LEU A 385 4.66 1.45 12.81
C LEU A 385 3.36 1.86 12.12
N SER A 386 2.92 3.11 12.25
CA SER A 386 1.66 3.59 11.66
C SER A 386 1.66 3.53 10.12
N ILE A 387 2.82 3.53 9.47
CA ILE A 387 2.92 3.62 8.00
C ILE A 387 3.21 2.25 7.35
N LEU A 388 3.20 1.17 8.14
CA LEU A 388 3.51 -0.18 7.69
C LEU A 388 2.67 -0.65 6.50
N PRO A 389 3.29 -1.08 5.38
CA PRO A 389 2.54 -1.60 4.23
C PRO A 389 1.88 -2.97 4.47
N ARG A 390 2.48 -3.80 5.34
CA ARG A 390 2.05 -5.17 5.63
C ARG A 390 1.99 -5.44 7.14
N PRO A 391 1.05 -4.82 7.86
CA PRO A 391 0.85 -5.13 9.27
C PRO A 391 0.37 -6.58 9.44
N ASN A 392 0.68 -7.18 10.59
CA ASN A 392 0.25 -8.51 10.99
C ASN A 392 -0.67 -8.43 12.23
N ALA A 393 -1.38 -9.51 12.54
CA ALA A 393 -2.29 -9.56 13.68
C ALA A 393 -1.55 -9.46 15.04
N ASP A 394 -0.31 -9.94 15.12
CA ASP A 394 0.49 -9.90 16.35
C ASP A 394 0.85 -8.45 16.74
N PHE A 395 1.13 -7.55 15.78
CA PHE A 395 1.36 -6.12 16.03
C PHE A 395 0.15 -5.47 16.68
N ILE A 396 -1.05 -5.77 16.17
CA ILE A 396 -2.31 -5.22 16.71
C ILE A 396 -2.53 -5.71 18.14
N LYS A 397 -2.34 -7.01 18.38
CA LYS A 397 -2.48 -7.61 19.71
C LYS A 397 -1.48 -7.02 20.70
N GLN A 398 -0.20 -6.94 20.33
CA GLN A 398 0.84 -6.44 21.21
C GLN A 398 0.66 -4.95 21.53
N LEU A 399 0.36 -4.09 20.56
CA LEU A 399 0.09 -2.67 20.82
C LEU A 399 -1.13 -2.48 21.75
N ARG A 400 -2.17 -3.28 21.55
CA ARG A 400 -3.36 -3.29 22.43
C ARG A 400 -3.00 -3.72 23.85
N GLU A 401 -2.19 -4.77 23.99
CA GLU A 401 -1.71 -5.27 25.29
C GLU A 401 -0.84 -4.23 26.01
N THR A 402 0.13 -3.63 25.31
CA THR A 402 0.98 -2.55 25.83
C THR A 402 0.16 -1.35 26.32
N HIS A 403 -0.82 -0.91 25.53
CA HIS A 403 -1.72 0.17 25.96
C HIS A 403 -2.55 -0.24 27.19
N SER A 404 -3.04 -1.48 27.23
CA SER A 404 -3.83 -1.98 28.38
C SER A 404 -3.01 -2.10 29.67
N SER A 405 -1.71 -2.44 29.58
CA SER A 405 -0.84 -2.50 30.76
C SER A 405 -0.57 -1.10 31.32
N TRP A 406 -0.27 -0.12 30.45
CA TRP A 406 0.00 1.26 30.88
C TRP A 406 -1.21 1.89 31.57
N THR A 407 -2.41 1.70 31.01
CA THR A 407 -3.66 2.17 31.63
C THR A 407 -3.95 1.47 32.96
N ALA A 408 -3.69 0.17 33.09
CA ALA A 408 -3.87 -0.57 34.34
C ALA A 408 -2.89 -0.14 35.45
N GLU A 409 -1.67 0.24 35.08
CA GLU A 409 -0.62 0.70 35.99
C GLU A 409 -0.91 2.13 36.48
N SER A 410 -1.31 3.05 35.59
CA SER A 410 -1.79 4.41 35.93
C SER A 410 -2.98 4.42 36.89
N HIS A 411 -3.88 3.44 36.77
CA HIS A 411 -4.99 3.26 37.71
C HIS A 411 -4.56 2.76 39.09
N ARG A 412 -3.43 2.05 39.24
CA ARG A 412 -2.91 1.62 40.54
C ARG A 412 -2.23 2.76 41.29
N THR A 413 -1.44 3.59 40.62
CA THR A 413 -0.75 4.74 41.23
C THR A 413 -1.74 5.78 41.78
N LYS A 414 -2.80 6.10 41.02
CA LYS A 414 -3.87 7.03 41.47
C LYS A 414 -4.68 6.54 42.68
N VAL A 415 -4.70 5.24 42.95
CA VAL A 415 -5.38 4.66 44.13
C VAL A 415 -4.48 4.75 45.37
N VAL A 416 -3.17 4.61 45.20
CA VAL A 416 -2.19 4.70 46.30
C VAL A 416 -2.02 6.15 46.77
N GLU A 417 -1.95 7.13 45.86
CA GLU A 417 -1.84 8.56 46.24
C GLU A 417 -3.05 9.08 47.03
N LYS A 418 -4.26 8.56 46.74
CA LYS A 418 -5.47 8.92 47.50
C LYS A 418 -5.48 8.39 48.95
N GLU A 419 -4.64 7.42 49.30
CA GLU A 419 -4.52 6.93 50.68
C GLU A 419 -3.48 7.70 51.51
N ASP A 420 -2.54 8.41 50.87
CA ASP A 420 -1.42 9.10 51.56
C ASP A 420 -1.62 10.63 51.77
N ASP A 421 -2.72 11.21 51.31
CA ASP A 421 -3.07 12.65 51.44
C ASP A 421 -3.43 13.12 52.88
N THR A 422 -2.87 12.50 53.92
CA THR A 422 -3.02 12.93 55.32
C THR A 422 -1.68 13.20 56.02
N ALA A 423 -0.81 14.04 55.45
CA ALA A 423 0.22 14.73 56.23
C ALA A 423 0.83 15.95 55.49
N GLU A 424 0.59 17.16 56.02
CA GLU A 424 1.26 18.40 55.59
C GLU A 424 2.72 18.48 56.07
N THR A 425 3.64 18.92 55.19
CA THR A 425 4.56 20.08 55.32
C THR A 425 5.85 19.92 54.48
N HIS A 426 6.12 20.85 53.55
CA HIS A 426 7.41 21.55 53.32
C HIS A 426 7.52 22.21 51.92
N THR A 427 7.28 23.52 51.87
CA THR A 427 7.35 24.37 50.67
C THR A 427 8.77 24.88 50.38
N THR A 428 9.50 24.22 49.47
CA THR A 428 10.52 24.81 48.54
C THR A 428 11.27 23.73 47.72
N LYS A 429 11.28 22.47 48.17
CA LYS A 429 11.68 21.31 47.33
C LYS A 429 10.53 20.73 46.50
N VAL A 430 9.30 21.07 46.85
CA VAL A 430 8.06 20.61 46.22
C VAL A 430 7.91 21.20 44.81
N VAL A 431 8.21 22.49 44.60
CA VAL A 431 8.03 23.13 43.28
C VAL A 431 8.87 22.49 42.17
N LYS A 432 10.16 22.18 42.40
CA LYS A 432 10.97 21.48 41.39
C LYS A 432 10.52 20.04 41.15
N LYS A 433 9.98 19.39 42.18
CA LYS A 433 9.52 17.99 42.09
C LYS A 433 8.18 17.93 41.36
N GLU A 434 7.28 18.86 41.63
CA GLU A 434 6.01 19.07 40.93
C GLU A 434 6.23 19.46 39.45
N ASP A 435 7.21 20.33 39.16
CA ASP A 435 7.54 20.71 37.77
C ASP A 435 8.10 19.51 36.97
N ASP A 436 8.99 18.70 37.57
CA ASP A 436 9.55 17.50 36.92
C ASP A 436 8.48 16.40 36.74
N GLU A 437 7.60 16.20 37.74
CA GLU A 437 6.50 15.23 37.75
C GLU A 437 5.36 15.61 36.77
N PHE A 438 5.07 16.91 36.64
CA PHE A 438 4.14 17.44 35.63
C PHE A 438 4.67 17.21 34.20
N LEU A 439 5.96 17.46 33.96
CA LEU A 439 6.60 17.22 32.66
C LEU A 439 6.68 15.72 32.32
N GLU A 440 6.90 14.84 33.30
CA GLU A 440 6.85 13.38 33.10
C GLU A 440 5.45 12.89 32.71
N LYS A 441 4.40 13.39 33.38
CA LYS A 441 3.01 13.03 33.08
C LYS A 441 2.56 13.50 31.69
N ASP A 442 2.86 14.75 31.32
CA ASP A 442 2.55 15.27 29.98
C ASP A 442 3.25 14.45 28.88
N ARG A 443 4.41 13.86 29.18
CA ARG A 443 5.16 13.01 28.24
C ARG A 443 4.50 11.63 28.08
N GLU A 444 4.10 10.98 29.17
CA GLU A 444 3.37 9.70 29.12
C GLU A 444 2.08 9.81 28.28
N ASP A 445 1.33 10.90 28.46
CA ASP A 445 0.11 11.20 27.72
C ASP A 445 0.35 11.32 26.18
N LEU A 446 1.50 11.84 25.76
CA LEU A 446 1.86 11.96 24.33
C LEU A 446 2.16 10.60 23.67
N VAL A 447 2.85 9.70 24.38
CA VAL A 447 3.13 8.35 23.89
C VAL A 447 1.86 7.52 23.86
N GLU A 448 0.98 7.63 24.86
CA GLU A 448 -0.33 6.97 24.86
C GLU A 448 -1.16 7.39 23.63
N SER A 449 -1.24 8.70 23.36
CA SER A 449 -1.93 9.24 22.17
C SER A 449 -1.34 8.68 20.86
N SER A 450 0.00 8.55 20.80
CA SER A 450 0.69 7.99 19.64
C SER A 450 0.39 6.50 19.44
N VAL A 451 0.30 5.72 20.52
CA VAL A 451 -0.09 4.31 20.46
C VAL A 451 -1.53 4.15 19.97
N LEU A 452 -2.47 4.92 20.53
CA LEU A 452 -3.88 4.87 20.14
C LEU A 452 -4.09 5.23 18.67
N THR A 453 -3.49 6.34 18.21
CA THR A 453 -3.60 6.77 16.80
C THR A 453 -2.99 5.74 15.85
N THR A 454 -1.85 5.14 16.22
CA THR A 454 -1.17 4.09 15.46
C THR A 454 -2.00 2.80 15.40
N LEU A 455 -2.62 2.40 16.51
CA LEU A 455 -3.49 1.22 16.57
C LEU A 455 -4.66 1.34 15.58
N GLY A 456 -5.27 2.52 15.49
CA GLY A 456 -6.31 2.83 14.51
C GLY A 456 -5.81 2.69 13.06
N THR A 457 -4.63 3.24 12.77
CA THR A 457 -4.03 3.19 11.42
C THR A 457 -3.66 1.78 10.97
N ILE A 458 -3.03 1.00 11.86
CA ILE A 458 -2.65 -0.38 11.59
C ILE A 458 -3.90 -1.23 11.37
N LEU A 459 -4.93 -1.04 12.20
CA LEU A 459 -6.22 -1.68 12.03
C LEU A 459 -6.85 -1.34 10.66
N ASN A 460 -6.72 -0.09 10.20
CA ASN A 460 -7.18 0.30 8.88
C ASN A 460 -6.48 -0.50 7.78
N THR A 461 -5.15 -0.42 7.76
CA THR A 461 -4.29 -1.06 6.76
C THR A 461 -4.42 -2.59 6.77
N TYR A 462 -4.51 -3.21 7.94
CA TYR A 462 -4.68 -4.66 8.08
C TYR A 462 -5.98 -5.14 7.45
N ALA A 463 -7.11 -4.47 7.71
CA ALA A 463 -8.38 -4.91 7.15
C ALA A 463 -8.60 -4.54 5.66
N GLN A 464 -7.72 -3.73 5.05
CA GLN A 464 -7.72 -3.53 3.59
C GLN A 464 -7.29 -4.79 2.84
N ASN A 465 -6.57 -5.72 3.48
CA ASN A 465 -6.18 -6.98 2.85
C ASN A 465 -7.13 -8.12 3.22
N SER A 466 -8.19 -8.29 2.44
CA SER A 466 -9.20 -9.34 2.65
C SER A 466 -8.67 -10.78 2.62
N ALA A 467 -7.47 -11.01 2.05
CA ALA A 467 -6.87 -12.34 1.98
C ALA A 467 -6.26 -12.82 3.31
N ILE A 468 -5.94 -11.88 4.21
CA ILE A 468 -5.23 -12.13 5.49
C ILE A 468 -6.03 -11.62 6.69
N ALA A 469 -6.85 -10.59 6.50
CA ALA A 469 -7.54 -9.91 7.59
C ALA A 469 -8.42 -10.89 8.38
N ASP A 470 -8.03 -11.13 9.63
CA ASP A 470 -8.85 -11.86 10.59
C ASP A 470 -9.98 -10.94 11.07
N ALA A 471 -11.20 -11.28 10.69
CA ALA A 471 -12.40 -10.55 11.07
C ALA A 471 -12.56 -10.46 12.60
N GLN A 472 -12.09 -11.46 13.36
CA GLN A 472 -12.15 -11.46 14.82
C GLN A 472 -11.21 -10.41 15.41
N VAL A 473 -9.93 -10.38 15.02
CA VAL A 473 -8.95 -9.41 15.54
C VAL A 473 -9.38 -7.97 15.20
N VAL A 474 -9.90 -7.76 13.99
CA VAL A 474 -10.41 -6.45 13.56
C VAL A 474 -11.57 -5.99 14.44
N GLU A 475 -12.53 -6.88 14.71
CA GLU A 475 -13.71 -6.55 15.50
C GLU A 475 -13.39 -6.37 16.98
N GLU A 476 -12.56 -7.23 17.57
CA GLU A 476 -12.11 -7.10 18.96
C GLU A 476 -11.41 -5.75 19.19
N THR A 477 -10.58 -5.32 18.25
CA THR A 477 -9.82 -4.07 18.37
C THR A 477 -10.74 -2.85 18.21
N ARG A 478 -11.72 -2.92 17.30
CA ARG A 478 -12.77 -1.89 17.18
C ARG A 478 -13.56 -1.76 18.49
N VAL A 479 -14.00 -2.89 19.05
CA VAL A 479 -14.76 -2.92 20.31
C VAL A 479 -13.91 -2.38 21.45
N TYR A 480 -12.63 -2.75 21.54
CA TYR A 480 -11.69 -2.21 22.53
C TYR A 480 -11.63 -0.68 22.50
N LEU A 481 -11.50 -0.08 21.31
CA LEU A 481 -11.46 1.38 21.15
C LEU A 481 -12.79 2.05 21.54
N GLU A 482 -13.93 1.44 21.20
CA GLU A 482 -15.25 1.97 21.57
C GLU A 482 -15.56 1.83 23.07
N GLU A 483 -15.11 0.75 23.70
CA GLU A 483 -15.21 0.58 25.15
C GLU A 483 -14.28 1.53 25.90
N GLY A 484 -13.06 1.76 25.40
CA GLY A 484 -12.15 2.75 25.93
C GLY A 484 -12.74 4.15 25.89
N LEU A 485 -13.35 4.54 24.76
CA LEU A 485 -14.05 5.82 24.62
C LEU A 485 -15.18 6.00 25.65
N LYS A 486 -15.93 4.94 25.96
CA LYS A 486 -17.02 4.96 26.95
C LYS A 486 -16.53 5.06 28.41
N LYS A 487 -15.29 4.63 28.67
CA LYS A 487 -14.66 4.68 29.99
C LYS A 487 -14.03 6.03 30.30
N CYS A 488 -13.83 6.89 29.29
CA CYS A 488 -13.30 8.23 29.51
C CYS A 488 -14.20 9.05 30.44
N ASP A 489 -13.58 9.78 31.35
CA ASP A 489 -14.30 10.75 32.18
C ASP A 489 -14.93 11.83 31.27
N PRO A 490 -16.20 12.21 31.48
CA PRO A 490 -16.89 13.21 30.63
C PRO A 490 -16.20 14.58 30.62
N GLU A 491 -15.45 14.89 31.67
CA GLU A 491 -14.68 16.14 31.82
C GLU A 491 -13.29 16.07 31.15
N SER A 492 -12.80 14.86 30.84
CA SER A 492 -11.50 14.66 30.18
C SER A 492 -11.64 14.75 28.66
N GLU A 493 -11.49 15.98 28.15
CA GLU A 493 -11.44 16.25 26.70
C GLU A 493 -10.29 15.48 26.03
N PHE A 494 -9.14 15.38 26.70
CA PHE A 494 -7.95 14.69 26.19
C PHE A 494 -8.21 13.20 25.90
N CYS A 495 -8.79 12.46 26.85
CA CYS A 495 -9.11 11.04 26.69
C CYS A 495 -10.06 10.83 25.50
N THR A 496 -11.16 11.60 25.48
CA THR A 496 -12.20 11.48 24.45
C THR A 496 -11.64 11.74 23.05
N LEU A 497 -10.84 12.80 22.88
CA LEU A 497 -10.25 13.16 21.59
C LEU A 497 -9.28 12.08 21.07
N ASN A 498 -8.45 11.48 21.94
CA ASN A 498 -7.50 10.44 21.52
C ASN A 498 -8.19 9.19 20.99
N TYR A 499 -9.25 8.71 21.66
CA TYR A 499 -10.04 7.58 21.17
C TYR A 499 -10.81 7.92 19.89
N LEU A 500 -11.39 9.12 19.77
CA LEU A 500 -12.06 9.56 18.54
C LEU A 500 -11.08 9.61 17.36
N ARG A 501 -9.85 10.11 17.56
CA ARG A 501 -8.79 10.12 16.55
C ARG A 501 -8.36 8.70 16.14
N SER A 502 -8.24 7.80 17.12
CA SER A 502 -7.95 6.38 16.84
C SER A 502 -9.04 5.73 15.97
N LEU A 503 -10.32 5.93 16.33
CA LEU A 503 -11.45 5.44 15.55
C LEU A 503 -11.50 6.09 14.16
N ARG A 504 -11.17 7.38 14.05
CA ARG A 504 -11.09 8.11 12.78
C ARG A 504 -10.04 7.50 11.85
N ASN A 505 -8.88 7.11 12.37
CA ASN A 505 -7.86 6.41 11.60
C ASN A 505 -8.31 4.98 11.23
N ALA A 506 -9.03 4.29 12.11
CA ALA A 506 -9.57 2.95 11.85
C ALA A 506 -10.64 2.93 10.74
N ALA A 507 -11.38 4.03 10.57
CA ALA A 507 -12.34 4.28 9.49
C ALA A 507 -13.36 3.14 9.26
N ARG A 508 -13.90 2.57 10.35
CA ARG A 508 -14.83 1.42 10.27
C ARG A 508 -16.29 1.86 10.18
N PRO A 509 -17.09 1.31 9.24
CA PRO A 509 -18.50 1.69 9.07
C PRO A 509 -19.36 1.47 10.32
N ARG A 510 -19.07 0.43 11.11
CA ARG A 510 -19.82 0.14 12.36
C ARG A 510 -19.66 1.23 13.42
N SER A 511 -18.56 1.98 13.39
CA SER A 511 -18.29 3.07 14.32
C SER A 511 -19.00 4.38 13.93
N ALA A 512 -19.70 4.43 12.80
CA ALA A 512 -20.42 5.63 12.34
C ALA A 512 -21.45 6.14 13.37
N ARG A 513 -22.16 5.23 14.06
CA ARG A 513 -23.13 5.59 15.11
C ARG A 513 -22.48 6.29 16.29
N VAL A 514 -21.28 5.82 16.69
CA VAL A 514 -20.51 6.43 17.77
C VAL A 514 -20.11 7.84 17.38
N PHE A 515 -19.62 8.05 16.16
CA PHE A 515 -19.29 9.41 15.70
C PHE A 515 -20.50 10.35 15.70
N LEU A 516 -21.67 9.90 15.24
CA LEU A 516 -22.87 10.74 15.26
C LEU A 516 -23.28 11.17 16.67
N GLU A 517 -23.14 10.28 17.66
CA GLU A 517 -23.44 10.61 19.06
C GLU A 517 -22.58 11.76 19.58
N TYR A 518 -21.28 11.77 19.27
CA TYR A 518 -20.36 12.83 19.68
C TYR A 518 -20.47 14.08 18.80
N ALA A 519 -20.81 13.93 17.51
CA ALA A 519 -21.07 15.06 16.62
C ALA A 519 -22.23 15.95 17.12
N LEU A 520 -23.28 15.35 17.68
CA LEU A 520 -24.44 16.07 18.20
C LEU A 520 -24.15 16.85 19.49
N LYS A 521 -23.09 16.51 20.24
CA LYS A 521 -22.74 17.16 21.53
C LYS A 521 -22.10 18.55 21.35
N GLY A 522 -21.60 18.88 20.16
CA GLY A 522 -20.90 20.14 19.88
C GLY A 522 -19.44 20.17 20.39
N GLY A 523 -18.77 21.30 20.19
CA GLY A 523 -17.38 21.53 20.62
C GLY A 523 -16.31 20.75 19.82
N LYS A 524 -15.09 20.65 20.36
CA LYS A 524 -13.95 20.00 19.65
C LYS A 524 -14.16 18.51 19.37
N ASN A 525 -14.88 17.83 20.26
CA ASN A 525 -15.27 16.42 20.07
C ASN A 525 -16.16 16.24 18.84
N ALA A 526 -17.06 17.19 18.56
CA ALA A 526 -17.91 17.13 17.38
C ALA A 526 -17.06 17.24 16.11
N LEU A 527 -16.11 18.19 16.04
CA LEU A 527 -15.21 18.35 14.90
C LEU A 527 -14.47 17.06 14.56
N GLU A 528 -13.85 16.40 15.55
CA GLU A 528 -13.14 15.13 15.34
C GLU A 528 -14.10 14.01 14.91
N ALA A 529 -15.33 14.00 15.44
CA ALA A 529 -16.32 12.99 15.08
C ALA A 529 -16.80 13.13 13.62
N VAL A 530 -17.06 14.35 13.14
CA VAL A 530 -17.44 14.56 11.73
C VAL A 530 -16.27 14.30 10.78
N LEU A 531 -15.02 14.60 11.19
CA LEU A 531 -13.82 14.16 10.47
C LEU A 531 -13.70 12.62 10.42
N GLY A 532 -14.04 11.94 11.51
CA GLY A 532 -14.15 10.47 11.56
C GLY A 532 -15.15 9.92 10.56
N LEU A 533 -16.33 10.52 10.46
CA LEU A 533 -17.35 10.15 9.45
C LEU A 533 -16.85 10.41 8.02
N LYS A 534 -16.17 11.52 7.78
CA LYS A 534 -15.59 11.87 6.46
C LYS A 534 -14.58 10.83 5.97
N ASN A 535 -13.84 10.20 6.88
CA ASN A 535 -12.83 9.17 6.55
C ASN A 535 -13.45 7.81 6.20
N ILE A 536 -14.71 7.53 6.56
CA ILE A 536 -15.38 6.28 6.20
C ILE A 536 -15.75 6.35 4.70
N PRO A 537 -15.46 5.30 3.89
CA PRO A 537 -15.83 5.29 2.49
C PRO A 537 -17.33 5.54 2.28
N MET A 538 -17.67 6.51 1.42
CA MET A 538 -19.04 7.02 1.27
C MET A 538 -20.07 5.93 0.95
N HIS A 539 -19.70 4.92 0.16
CA HIS A 539 -20.56 3.79 -0.19
C HIS A 539 -20.92 2.88 0.99
N LEU A 540 -20.23 3.00 2.13
CA LEU A 540 -20.46 2.24 3.36
C LEU A 540 -21.19 3.05 4.43
N LEU A 541 -21.38 4.36 4.22
CA LEU A 541 -22.12 5.21 5.16
C LEU A 541 -23.64 5.04 4.94
N PRO A 542 -24.40 4.62 5.98
CA PRO A 542 -25.84 4.47 5.86
C PRO A 542 -26.55 5.81 5.54
N PRO A 543 -27.61 5.81 4.71
CA PRO A 543 -28.40 7.01 4.43
C PRO A 543 -29.19 7.49 5.66
N GLU A 544 -29.40 6.63 6.66
CA GLU A 544 -30.04 6.98 7.94
C GLU A 544 -29.34 8.16 8.62
N ASN A 545 -28.01 8.25 8.48
CA ASN A 545 -27.18 9.29 9.08
C ASN A 545 -27.48 10.73 8.59
N GLN A 546 -28.23 10.88 7.50
CA GLN A 546 -28.53 12.20 6.92
C GLN A 546 -29.29 13.11 7.88
N VAL A 547 -30.18 12.55 8.70
CA VAL A 547 -31.03 13.34 9.60
C VAL A 547 -30.19 13.95 10.73
N GLU A 548 -29.32 13.15 11.35
CA GLU A 548 -28.41 13.61 12.41
C GLU A 548 -27.39 14.60 11.87
N LEU A 549 -26.81 14.37 10.68
CA LEU A 549 -25.90 15.32 10.05
C LEU A 549 -26.57 16.64 9.71
N LEU A 550 -27.85 16.61 9.33
CA LEU A 550 -28.63 17.82 9.08
C LEU A 550 -28.87 18.63 10.36
N LYS A 551 -29.06 17.96 11.51
CA LYS A 551 -29.12 18.61 12.82
C LYS A 551 -27.81 19.31 13.16
N VAL A 552 -26.67 18.65 12.93
CA VAL A 552 -25.33 19.24 13.12
C VAL A 552 -25.15 20.48 12.23
N PHE A 553 -25.49 20.38 10.94
CA PHE A 553 -25.36 21.51 10.00
C PHE A 553 -26.19 22.73 10.41
N HIS A 554 -27.44 22.51 10.83
CA HIS A 554 -28.36 23.56 11.26
C HIS A 554 -28.23 23.97 12.73
N GLN A 555 -27.22 23.46 13.46
CA GLN A 555 -27.01 23.75 14.89
C GLN A 555 -28.25 23.46 15.75
N ILE A 556 -28.93 22.35 15.48
CA ILE A 556 -30.06 21.88 16.30
C ILE A 556 -29.49 21.22 17.56
N ASP A 557 -30.07 21.52 18.71
CA ASP A 557 -29.72 21.03 20.06
C ASP A 557 -28.44 21.65 20.67
N ALA A 558 -27.33 21.72 19.92
CA ALA A 558 -26.05 22.25 20.39
C ALA A 558 -25.43 23.23 19.41
N TYR A 559 -24.63 24.17 19.94
CA TYR A 559 -23.77 25.02 19.12
C TYR A 559 -22.72 24.18 18.39
N GLN A 560 -22.51 24.47 17.11
CA GLN A 560 -21.55 23.76 16.26
C GLN A 560 -20.61 24.75 15.61
N ASP A 561 -19.32 24.46 15.72
CA ASP A 561 -18.25 25.20 15.07
C ASP A 561 -18.43 25.27 13.54
N ARG A 562 -17.93 26.36 12.94
CA ARG A 562 -18.00 26.65 11.49
C ARG A 562 -17.40 25.49 10.68
N SER A 563 -16.22 25.00 11.03
CA SER A 563 -15.59 23.84 10.37
C SER A 563 -16.44 22.58 10.51
N THR A 564 -17.02 22.33 11.69
CA THR A 564 -17.88 21.16 11.94
C THR A 564 -19.11 21.16 11.02
N ARG A 565 -19.78 22.31 10.88
CA ARG A 565 -20.93 22.49 9.96
C ARG A 565 -20.53 22.32 8.50
N ALA A 566 -19.41 22.90 8.09
CA ALA A 566 -18.93 22.84 6.72
C ALA A 566 -18.59 21.39 6.30
N ILE A 567 -17.99 20.60 7.19
CA ILE A 567 -17.69 19.18 6.94
C ILE A 567 -18.99 18.36 6.93
N ALA A 568 -19.95 18.63 7.83
CA ALA A 568 -21.24 17.95 7.81
C ALA A 568 -21.99 18.19 6.48
N ALA A 569 -21.98 19.43 5.97
CA ALA A 569 -22.52 19.76 4.65
C ALA A 569 -21.78 19.02 3.52
N GLU A 570 -20.46 18.91 3.59
CA GLU A 570 -19.66 18.17 2.60
C GLU A 570 -20.08 16.69 2.52
N ILE A 571 -20.28 16.03 3.68
CA ILE A 571 -20.73 14.64 3.75
C ILE A 571 -22.16 14.51 3.18
N LEU A 572 -23.07 15.40 3.57
CA LEU A 572 -24.45 15.41 3.08
C LEU A 572 -24.50 15.55 1.55
N LEU A 573 -23.74 16.49 0.99
CA LEU A 573 -23.70 16.74 -0.46
C LEU A 573 -23.16 15.52 -1.24
N LYS A 574 -22.15 14.84 -0.71
CA LYS A 574 -21.60 13.60 -1.29
C LYS A 574 -22.58 12.41 -1.24
N GLN A 575 -23.57 12.44 -0.35
CA GLN A 575 -24.63 11.43 -0.28
C GLN A 575 -25.79 11.68 -1.27
N HIS A 576 -25.70 12.70 -2.13
CA HIS A 576 -26.75 13.11 -3.07
C HIS A 576 -28.11 13.32 -2.39
N PRO A 577 -28.25 14.35 -1.55
CA PRO A 577 -29.43 14.53 -0.73
C PRO A 577 -30.62 15.02 -1.55
N ASN A 578 -31.83 14.86 -1.00
CA ASN A 578 -33.06 15.29 -1.67
C ASN A 578 -33.09 16.80 -1.94
N ARG A 579 -33.90 17.22 -2.92
CA ARG A 579 -34.03 18.63 -3.35
C ARG A 579 -34.31 19.60 -2.19
N SER A 580 -35.09 19.20 -1.18
CA SER A 580 -35.40 20.04 -0.01
C SER A 580 -34.15 20.32 0.84
N VAL A 581 -33.32 19.31 1.08
CA VAL A 581 -32.07 19.43 1.85
C VAL A 581 -31.06 20.27 1.08
N LEU A 582 -30.91 20.03 -0.24
CA LEU A 582 -30.05 20.86 -1.10
C LEU A 582 -30.47 22.33 -1.06
N LYS A 583 -31.77 22.62 -1.15
CA LYS A 583 -32.30 23.98 -1.05
C LYS A 583 -32.02 24.60 0.32
N SER A 584 -32.10 23.82 1.40
CA SER A 584 -31.77 24.29 2.75
C SER A 584 -30.31 24.70 2.88
N ILE A 585 -29.39 23.88 2.36
CA ILE A 585 -27.93 24.17 2.36
C ILE A 585 -27.63 25.39 1.50
N LEU A 586 -28.22 25.52 0.31
CA LEU A 586 -28.00 26.70 -0.54
C LEU A 586 -28.56 27.98 0.08
N LYS A 587 -29.68 27.88 0.83
CA LYS A 587 -30.26 29.04 1.52
C LYS A 587 -29.34 29.56 2.64
N SER A 588 -28.47 28.74 3.23
CA SER A 588 -27.53 29.24 4.24
C SER A 588 -26.43 30.12 3.64
N LEU A 589 -26.21 30.10 2.31
CA LEU A 589 -25.30 31.01 1.63
C LEU A 589 -25.84 32.44 1.48
N LEU A 590 -27.13 32.64 1.80
CA LEU A 590 -27.78 33.96 1.83
C LEU A 590 -27.67 34.63 3.19
N ASP A 591 -27.08 33.96 4.19
CA ASP A 591 -26.90 34.55 5.51
C ASP A 591 -25.66 35.45 5.51
N ASP A 592 -25.89 36.76 5.57
CA ASP A 592 -24.84 37.79 5.56
C ASP A 592 -24.12 37.92 6.92
N LYS A 593 -24.58 37.21 7.96
CA LYS A 593 -24.01 37.32 9.32
C LYS A 593 -22.60 36.74 9.43
N ASP A 594 -22.29 35.71 8.65
CA ASP A 594 -20.99 35.03 8.68
C ASP A 594 -20.46 34.87 7.25
N ALA A 595 -19.78 35.92 6.78
CA ALA A 595 -19.24 35.98 5.42
C ALA A 595 -18.15 34.92 5.16
N GLU A 596 -17.38 34.54 6.18
CA GLU A 596 -16.33 33.52 6.05
C GLU A 596 -16.92 32.11 5.94
N PHE A 597 -17.92 31.77 6.76
CA PHE A 597 -18.61 30.48 6.63
C PHE A 597 -19.32 30.35 5.27
N SER A 598 -20.01 31.39 4.81
CA SER A 598 -20.68 31.39 3.51
C SER A 598 -19.68 31.25 2.34
N ALA A 599 -18.54 31.94 2.39
CA ALA A 599 -17.47 31.80 1.40
C ALA A 599 -16.84 30.39 1.41
N PHE A 600 -16.61 29.82 2.59
CA PHE A 600 -16.05 28.49 2.75
C PHE A 600 -17.01 27.40 2.23
N LEU A 601 -18.28 27.48 2.60
CA LEU A 601 -19.32 26.56 2.12
C LEU A 601 -19.51 26.67 0.61
N ALA A 602 -19.53 27.88 0.05
CA ALA A 602 -19.60 28.10 -1.40
C ALA A 602 -18.40 27.48 -2.12
N SER A 603 -17.19 27.64 -1.57
CA SER A 603 -15.97 27.03 -2.13
C SER A 603 -16.03 25.50 -2.12
N LYS A 604 -16.54 24.89 -1.03
CA LYS A 604 -16.80 23.44 -0.95
C LYS A 604 -17.81 22.98 -1.99
N ILE A 605 -18.93 23.68 -2.14
CA ILE A 605 -19.96 23.35 -3.14
C ILE A 605 -19.38 23.43 -4.55
N ASN A 606 -18.65 24.50 -4.89
CA ASN A 606 -18.02 24.66 -6.19
C ASN A 606 -17.02 23.53 -6.49
N HIS A 607 -16.22 23.13 -5.49
CA HIS A 607 -15.31 22.00 -5.62
C HIS A 607 -16.06 20.68 -5.89
N LEU A 608 -17.10 20.36 -5.12
CA LEU A 608 -17.88 19.13 -5.31
C LEU A 608 -18.62 19.11 -6.65
N ILE A 609 -19.16 20.24 -7.08
CA ILE A 609 -19.79 20.38 -8.41
C ILE A 609 -18.77 20.14 -9.53
N SER A 610 -17.49 20.50 -9.33
CA SER A 610 -16.45 20.32 -10.33
C SER A 610 -16.13 18.84 -10.59
N THR A 611 -16.23 17.99 -9.56
CA THR A 611 -15.90 16.56 -9.61
C THR A 611 -17.12 15.66 -9.81
N ASP A 612 -18.31 16.07 -9.36
CA ASP A 612 -19.53 15.29 -9.42
C ASP A 612 -20.57 15.89 -10.40
N PRO A 613 -20.76 15.26 -11.59
CA PRO A 613 -21.71 15.75 -12.59
C PRO A 613 -23.18 15.57 -12.17
N VAL A 614 -23.50 14.61 -11.28
CA VAL A 614 -24.87 14.36 -10.82
C VAL A 614 -25.29 15.47 -9.86
N LEU A 615 -24.44 15.77 -8.87
CA LEU A 615 -24.67 16.88 -7.95
C LEU A 615 -24.72 18.22 -8.69
N ARG A 616 -23.83 18.43 -9.68
CA ARG A 616 -23.85 19.62 -10.55
C ARG A 616 -25.22 19.85 -11.17
N LYS A 617 -25.79 18.82 -11.78
CA LYS A 617 -27.11 18.93 -12.43
C LYS A 617 -28.20 19.27 -11.40
N SER A 618 -28.21 18.57 -10.27
CA SER A 618 -29.18 18.80 -9.20
C SER A 618 -29.13 20.24 -8.67
N ILE A 619 -27.94 20.82 -8.51
CA ILE A 619 -27.80 22.21 -8.05
C ILE A 619 -28.23 23.19 -9.13
N ILE A 620 -27.80 23.01 -10.38
CA ILE A 620 -28.21 23.86 -11.52
C ILE A 620 -29.74 23.89 -11.69
N ASP A 621 -30.43 22.78 -11.42
CA ASP A 621 -31.90 22.69 -11.48
C ASP A 621 -32.63 23.42 -10.33
N ILE A 622 -31.92 23.82 -9.27
CA ILE A 622 -32.47 24.51 -8.08
C ILE A 622 -32.09 25.99 -8.08
N LEU A 623 -30.94 26.37 -8.62
CA LEU A 623 -30.47 27.76 -8.69
C LEU A 623 -31.49 28.79 -9.28
N PRO A 624 -32.36 28.44 -10.24
CA PRO A 624 -33.41 29.34 -10.74
C PRO A 624 -34.57 29.60 -9.76
N ASP A 625 -34.69 28.83 -8.67
CA ASP A 625 -35.74 29.04 -7.67
C ASP A 625 -35.62 30.47 -7.08
N LYS A 626 -36.74 31.18 -7.02
CA LYS A 626 -36.80 32.57 -6.52
C LYS A 626 -36.23 32.74 -5.11
N ASP A 627 -36.27 31.69 -4.30
CA ASP A 627 -35.84 31.72 -2.91
C ASP A 627 -34.31 31.62 -2.71
N ILE A 628 -33.54 31.32 -3.77
CA ILE A 628 -32.09 31.09 -3.69
C ILE A 628 -31.30 32.27 -4.26
N ASN A 629 -31.87 33.11 -5.12
CA ASN A 629 -31.21 34.30 -5.69
C ASN A 629 -29.75 34.05 -6.16
N TYR A 630 -29.64 33.41 -7.33
CA TYR A 630 -28.40 32.93 -7.96
C TYR A 630 -27.17 33.84 -7.80
N TYR A 631 -27.30 35.14 -8.07
CA TYR A 631 -26.17 36.06 -8.05
C TYR A 631 -25.66 36.36 -6.64
N LEU A 632 -26.57 36.49 -5.66
CA LEU A 632 -26.19 36.76 -4.27
C LEU A 632 -25.52 35.54 -3.64
N THR A 633 -26.02 34.33 -3.92
CA THR A 633 -25.42 33.09 -3.40
C THR A 633 -24.02 32.81 -3.91
N LEU A 634 -23.65 33.32 -5.09
CA LEU A 634 -22.33 33.12 -5.68
C LEU A 634 -21.35 34.26 -5.37
N ALA A 635 -21.84 35.44 -5.02
CA ALA A 635 -21.04 36.60 -4.68
C ALA A 635 -20.72 36.62 -3.18
N GLN A 636 -19.70 35.87 -2.77
CA GLN A 636 -19.27 35.77 -1.37
C GLN A 636 -18.09 36.71 -1.09
N ASN A 637 -18.18 37.46 0.01
CA ASN A 637 -17.16 38.47 0.37
C ASN A 637 -15.99 37.89 1.18
N GLY A 638 -16.16 36.72 1.83
CA GLY A 638 -15.13 36.10 2.67
C GLY A 638 -13.86 35.67 1.93
N GLN A 639 -12.76 35.51 2.67
CA GLN A 639 -11.42 35.15 2.16
C GLN A 639 -11.17 33.63 2.17
N SER A 640 -11.97 32.87 2.94
CA SER A 640 -11.92 31.42 2.98
C SER A 640 -12.02 30.80 1.59
N SER A 641 -11.20 29.78 1.32
CA SER A 641 -11.09 29.20 -0.03
C SER A 641 -10.76 27.72 0.00
N LEU A 642 -11.19 27.03 -1.06
CA LEU A 642 -10.86 25.62 -1.30
C LEU A 642 -10.59 25.44 -2.78
N PHE A 643 -9.46 24.85 -3.12
CA PHE A 643 -9.20 24.43 -4.49
C PHE A 643 -8.31 23.19 -4.54
N ARG A 644 -8.38 22.50 -5.68
CA ARG A 644 -7.52 21.36 -6.01
C ARG A 644 -7.06 21.50 -7.46
N ARG A 645 -5.76 21.34 -7.70
CA ARG A 645 -5.14 21.54 -9.02
C ARG A 645 -4.16 20.41 -9.34
N PRO A 646 -3.99 20.04 -10.62
CA PRO A 646 -2.99 19.06 -11.01
C PRO A 646 -1.57 19.62 -10.83
N MET A 647 -0.74 18.90 -10.07
CA MET A 647 0.68 19.19 -9.90
C MET A 647 1.50 18.55 -11.02
N VAL A 648 1.30 17.25 -11.26
CA VAL A 648 2.02 16.46 -12.28
C VAL A 648 1.08 15.41 -12.85
N ALA A 649 0.97 15.35 -14.18
CA ALA A 649 0.28 14.25 -14.87
C ALA A 649 1.28 13.16 -15.26
N LEU A 650 1.21 12.01 -14.60
CA LEU A 650 2.00 10.82 -14.92
C LEU A 650 1.16 9.84 -15.76
N ALA A 651 1.82 8.93 -16.49
CA ALA A 651 1.12 7.97 -17.34
C ALA A 651 0.26 7.00 -16.49
N GLY A 652 -1.03 7.31 -16.35
CA GLY A 652 -2.01 6.52 -15.60
C GLY A 652 -2.36 7.04 -14.20
N THR A 653 -1.71 8.12 -13.73
CA THR A 653 -1.91 8.70 -12.40
C THR A 653 -1.73 10.21 -12.46
N ASN A 654 -2.69 10.98 -11.95
CA ASN A 654 -2.55 12.42 -11.75
C ASN A 654 -2.15 12.68 -10.31
N VAL A 655 -1.08 13.45 -10.10
CA VAL A 655 -0.74 14.00 -8.79
C VAL A 655 -1.39 15.36 -8.71
N THR A 656 -2.21 15.57 -7.70
CA THR A 656 -2.89 16.84 -7.45
C THR A 656 -2.41 17.42 -6.12
N TYR A 657 -2.46 18.74 -6.01
CA TYR A 657 -2.33 19.43 -4.74
C TYR A 657 -3.63 20.18 -4.45
N GLY A 658 -4.02 20.21 -3.19
CA GLY A 658 -5.19 20.92 -2.71
C GLY A 658 -4.83 21.81 -1.54
N LEU A 659 -5.53 22.93 -1.43
CA LEU A 659 -5.51 23.76 -0.24
C LEU A 659 -6.93 24.09 0.17
N GLU A 660 -7.21 23.84 1.45
CA GLU A 660 -8.40 24.26 2.16
C GLU A 660 -7.98 25.31 3.17
N MET A 661 -8.53 26.52 3.10
CA MET A 661 -8.27 27.61 4.04
C MET A 661 -9.59 28.13 4.60
N GLU A 662 -9.67 28.14 5.91
CA GLU A 662 -10.73 28.74 6.71
C GLU A 662 -10.14 29.92 7.47
N MET A 663 -10.68 31.10 7.20
CA MET A 663 -10.26 32.36 7.79
C MET A 663 -11.22 32.77 8.91
N LEU A 664 -10.69 33.44 9.92
CA LEU A 664 -11.45 34.19 10.90
C LEU A 664 -11.84 35.55 10.32
N GLU A 665 -12.83 36.16 10.95
CA GLU A 665 -13.15 37.57 10.72
C GLU A 665 -11.92 38.44 11.05
N GLY A 666 -11.62 39.42 10.20
CA GLY A 666 -10.37 40.21 10.29
C GLY A 666 -9.18 39.66 9.50
N GLY A 667 -9.30 38.50 8.85
CA GLY A 667 -8.29 37.98 7.91
C GLY A 667 -7.18 37.14 8.55
N MET A 668 -7.40 36.63 9.76
CA MET A 668 -6.49 35.66 10.39
C MET A 668 -6.82 34.22 9.95
N LEU A 669 -5.82 33.34 9.89
CA LEU A 669 -6.04 31.94 9.56
C LEU A 669 -6.60 31.16 10.76
N LYS A 670 -7.79 30.56 10.64
CA LYS A 670 -8.34 29.61 11.62
C LYS A 670 -7.76 28.22 11.40
N ARG A 671 -7.84 27.74 10.16
CA ARG A 671 -7.43 26.40 9.77
C ARG A 671 -6.99 26.39 8.31
N SER A 672 -5.86 25.74 8.04
CA SER A 672 -5.47 25.36 6.69
C SER A 672 -5.25 23.86 6.61
N VAL A 673 -5.55 23.26 5.47
CA VAL A 673 -5.18 21.88 5.14
C VAL A 673 -4.63 21.88 3.73
N PHE A 674 -3.33 21.63 3.63
CA PHE A 674 -2.66 21.34 2.38
C PHE A 674 -2.64 19.82 2.18
N ASP A 675 -3.04 19.37 0.99
CA ASP A 675 -3.07 17.95 0.64
C ASP A 675 -2.36 17.70 -0.68
N VAL A 676 -1.57 16.62 -0.74
CA VAL A 676 -1.02 16.07 -1.98
C VAL A 676 -1.59 14.69 -2.15
N SER A 677 -2.24 14.43 -3.28
CA SER A 677 -2.99 13.20 -3.49
C SER A 677 -2.77 12.61 -4.88
N PHE A 678 -2.83 11.28 -4.95
CA PHE A 678 -2.75 10.52 -6.18
C PHE A 678 -4.16 10.17 -6.64
N GLU A 679 -4.53 10.61 -7.84
CA GLU A 679 -5.76 10.25 -8.51
C GLU A 679 -5.46 9.27 -9.64
N ASN A 680 -5.93 8.02 -9.52
CA ASN A 680 -5.85 7.02 -10.57
C ASN A 680 -7.10 6.13 -10.60
N ALA A 681 -7.11 5.13 -11.49
CA ALA A 681 -8.21 4.17 -11.56
C ALA A 681 -8.34 3.27 -10.32
N ALA A 682 -7.29 3.18 -9.49
CA ALA A 682 -7.31 2.42 -8.24
C ALA A 682 -7.95 3.21 -7.08
N GLY A 683 -8.07 4.53 -7.20
CA GLY A 683 -8.72 5.40 -6.23
C GLY A 683 -8.09 6.79 -6.16
N ASP A 684 -8.66 7.61 -5.29
CA ASP A 684 -8.07 8.86 -4.81
C ASP A 684 -7.52 8.62 -3.40
N GLN A 685 -6.23 8.88 -3.20
CA GLN A 685 -5.54 8.63 -1.94
C GLN A 685 -4.61 9.80 -1.62
N SER A 686 -4.74 10.35 -0.41
CA SER A 686 -3.81 11.36 0.12
C SER A 686 -2.44 10.72 0.35
N LEU A 687 -1.39 11.32 -0.18
CA LEU A 687 0.00 10.97 0.13
C LEU A 687 0.44 11.65 1.43
N LEU A 688 0.28 12.97 1.45
CA LEU A 688 0.71 13.85 2.53
C LEU A 688 -0.36 14.91 2.73
N SER A 689 -0.75 15.09 3.99
CA SER A 689 -1.62 16.17 4.43
C SER A 689 -0.90 16.95 5.53
N VAL A 690 -0.78 18.27 5.35
CA VAL A 690 -0.24 19.18 6.35
C VAL A 690 -1.33 20.18 6.68
N GLY A 691 -1.86 20.11 7.90
CA GLY A 691 -2.85 21.06 8.38
C GLY A 691 -2.29 21.96 9.45
N LEU A 692 -2.55 23.27 9.38
CA LEU A 692 -2.28 24.20 10.48
C LEU A 692 -3.61 24.62 11.09
N TYR A 693 -3.64 24.80 12.40
CA TYR A 693 -4.81 25.34 13.10
C TYR A 693 -4.38 26.33 14.15
N ALA A 694 -5.21 27.35 14.35
CA ALA A 694 -5.04 28.35 15.38
C ALA A 694 -6.40 28.76 15.96
N SER A 695 -6.41 29.06 17.26
CA SER A 695 -7.55 29.55 18.01
C SER A 695 -7.09 30.63 18.98
N GLY A 696 -7.94 31.60 19.30
CA GLY A 696 -7.65 32.65 20.30
C GLY A 696 -6.54 33.64 19.89
N LEU A 697 -6.10 33.66 18.63
CA LEU A 697 -5.06 34.60 18.17
C LEU A 697 -5.58 36.04 17.96
N GLY A 698 -6.89 36.23 17.79
CA GLY A 698 -7.50 37.57 17.65
C GLY A 698 -7.20 38.48 18.86
N ALA A 699 -7.25 37.91 20.06
CA ALA A 699 -6.91 38.59 21.30
C ALA A 699 -5.45 39.06 21.38
N VAL A 700 -4.52 38.39 20.68
CA VAL A 700 -3.10 38.77 20.63
C VAL A 700 -2.83 39.85 19.58
N ALA A 701 -3.60 39.83 18.48
CA ALA A 701 -3.47 40.80 17.39
C ALA A 701 -4.17 42.15 17.68
N GLY A 702 -4.89 42.26 18.81
CA GLY A 702 -5.59 43.49 19.21
C GLY A 702 -6.84 43.78 18.37
N GLY A 703 -7.44 42.75 17.77
CA GLY A 703 -8.70 42.88 17.05
C GLY A 703 -9.89 42.95 18.01
N ASP A 704 -10.76 43.95 17.83
CA ASP A 704 -12.06 44.02 18.51
C ASP A 704 -13.06 43.12 17.76
N SER A 705 -13.11 41.84 18.09
CA SER A 705 -14.14 40.93 17.60
C SER A 705 -15.06 40.51 18.75
N TYR A 706 -16.24 41.13 18.77
CA TYR A 706 -17.31 40.81 19.69
C TYR A 706 -18.22 39.78 19.01
N GLU A 707 -18.47 38.64 19.69
CA GLU A 707 -19.56 37.65 19.48
C GLU A 707 -19.17 36.18 19.16
N ASP A 708 -17.90 35.77 19.06
CA ASP A 708 -17.55 34.32 18.95
C ASP A 708 -16.98 33.76 20.28
N PRO A 709 -17.67 32.82 20.96
CA PRO A 709 -17.20 32.26 22.24
C PRO A 709 -15.86 31.50 22.16
N GLU A 710 -15.36 31.19 20.95
CA GLU A 710 -14.01 30.63 20.76
C GLU A 710 -12.90 31.68 20.85
N GLU A 711 -13.18 32.97 20.68
CA GLU A 711 -12.18 34.04 20.76
C GLU A 711 -11.86 34.48 22.19
N ASP A 712 -12.69 34.09 23.17
CA ASP A 712 -12.43 34.19 24.60
C ASP A 712 -11.48 33.10 25.13
N SER A 713 -11.00 32.20 24.25
CA SER A 713 -10.09 31.09 24.60
C SER A 713 -8.60 31.48 24.55
N SER A 714 -7.76 30.78 25.33
CA SER A 714 -6.32 31.01 25.32
C SER A 714 -5.72 30.73 23.95
N PRO A 715 -4.78 31.58 23.46
CA PRO A 715 -4.21 31.43 22.13
C PRO A 715 -3.50 30.08 22.04
N THR A 716 -3.93 29.30 21.05
CA THR A 716 -3.41 27.95 20.79
C THR A 716 -3.15 27.81 19.30
N ALA A 717 -2.00 27.27 18.93
CA ALA A 717 -1.73 26.91 17.53
C ALA A 717 -0.99 25.58 17.44
N GLY A 718 -1.20 24.88 16.34
CA GLY A 718 -0.54 23.62 16.09
C GLY A 718 -0.65 23.16 14.64
N MET A 719 -0.11 21.97 14.42
CA MET A 719 -0.04 21.31 13.13
C MET A 719 -0.54 19.87 13.22
N ASN A 720 -1.29 19.46 12.21
CA ASN A 720 -1.71 18.08 11.98
C ASN A 720 -0.95 17.53 10.78
N LEU A 721 -0.30 16.38 10.96
CA LEU A 721 0.36 15.67 9.88
C LEU A 721 -0.41 14.40 9.55
N GLY A 722 -0.72 14.22 8.28
CA GLY A 722 -1.33 13.02 7.74
C GLY A 722 -0.44 12.40 6.68
N PHE A 723 -0.32 11.08 6.73
CA PHE A 723 0.31 10.28 5.68
C PHE A 723 -0.66 9.17 5.28
N LEU A 724 -0.93 9.02 3.98
CA LEU A 724 -1.67 7.87 3.46
C LEU A 724 -3.06 7.71 4.11
N ASP A 725 -3.81 8.81 4.13
CA ASP A 725 -5.15 8.95 4.74
C ASP A 725 -5.20 8.70 6.25
N SER A 726 -4.04 8.64 6.91
CA SER A 726 -3.90 8.36 8.34
C SER A 726 -3.24 9.53 9.04
N TYR A 727 -3.81 9.98 10.15
CA TYR A 727 -3.32 11.17 10.85
C TYR A 727 -2.49 10.78 12.06
N LEU A 728 -1.32 11.42 12.19
CA LEU A 728 -0.52 11.36 13.40
C LEU A 728 -1.15 12.22 14.50
N ARG A 729 -0.68 12.09 15.73
CA ARG A 729 -1.09 13.01 16.79
C ARG A 729 -0.77 14.46 16.38
N PRO A 730 -1.64 15.43 16.70
CA PRO A 730 -1.34 16.83 16.49
C PRO A 730 -0.08 17.26 17.23
N TYR A 731 0.74 18.08 16.58
CA TYR A 731 1.85 18.80 17.21
C TYR A 731 1.36 20.19 17.61
N VAL A 732 1.43 20.52 18.90
CA VAL A 732 0.98 21.82 19.42
C VAL A 732 2.19 22.71 19.61
N PHE A 733 2.19 23.90 19.02
CA PHE A 733 3.29 24.87 19.14
C PHE A 733 3.24 25.62 20.47
N PHE A 734 2.04 26.01 20.89
CA PHE A 734 1.77 26.67 22.18
C PHE A 734 0.29 26.52 22.51
N ARG A 735 -0.04 26.55 23.81
CA ARG A 735 -1.40 26.43 24.37
C ARG A 735 -1.87 27.68 25.11
N SER A 736 -0.95 28.60 25.41
CA SER A 736 -1.23 29.80 26.19
C SER A 736 -0.48 31.03 25.69
N THR A 737 -0.97 32.21 26.09
CA THR A 737 -0.30 33.48 25.80
C THR A 737 1.10 33.53 26.38
N SER A 738 1.30 32.97 27.58
CA SER A 738 2.60 32.93 28.25
C SER A 738 3.64 32.13 27.46
N GLU A 739 3.25 30.96 26.92
CA GLU A 739 4.12 30.14 26.07
C GLU A 739 4.44 30.83 24.75
N LEU A 740 3.42 31.38 24.07
CA LEU A 740 3.59 32.13 22.83
C LEU A 740 4.57 33.31 23.01
N MET A 741 4.36 34.12 24.05
CA MET A 741 5.25 35.23 24.36
C MET A 741 6.64 34.72 24.74
N GLY A 742 6.74 33.62 25.49
CA GLY A 742 8.01 32.95 25.78
C GLY A 742 8.81 32.62 24.52
N HIS A 743 8.17 32.05 23.50
CA HIS A 743 8.80 31.75 22.20
C HIS A 743 9.20 33.01 21.44
N ALA A 744 8.35 34.04 21.43
CA ALA A 744 8.62 35.31 20.75
C ALA A 744 9.80 36.07 21.39
N TRP A 745 9.87 36.15 22.72
CA TRP A 745 10.93 36.87 23.44
C TRP A 745 12.26 36.11 23.49
N SER A 746 12.21 34.77 23.59
CA SER A 746 13.43 33.94 23.56
C SER A 746 14.02 33.80 22.16
N GLY A 747 13.26 34.14 21.12
CA GLY A 747 13.66 33.94 19.73
C GLY A 747 13.73 32.47 19.31
N THR A 748 13.31 31.54 20.16
CA THR A 748 13.36 30.08 19.89
C THR A 748 12.53 29.68 18.67
N ALA A 749 11.47 30.44 18.35
CA ALA A 749 10.69 30.25 17.13
C ALA A 749 11.48 30.55 15.84
N SER A 750 12.54 31.38 15.92
CA SER A 750 13.32 31.78 14.74
C SER A 750 14.30 30.71 14.26
N GLU A 751 14.66 29.75 15.12
CA GLU A 751 15.48 28.60 14.75
C GLU A 751 14.61 27.50 14.11
N GLN A 752 15.18 26.82 13.11
CA GLN A 752 14.46 25.73 12.44
C GLN A 752 14.34 24.54 13.38
N THR A 753 13.11 24.26 13.82
CA THR A 753 12.79 23.14 14.70
C THR A 753 12.36 21.95 13.85
N PRO A 754 13.01 20.77 13.98
CA PRO A 754 12.59 19.58 13.27
C PRO A 754 11.23 19.12 13.81
N VAL A 755 10.27 18.93 12.91
CA VAL A 755 8.94 18.44 13.27
C VAL A 755 8.77 16.97 12.94
N LEU A 756 9.39 16.50 11.85
CA LEU A 756 9.39 15.09 11.48
C LEU A 756 10.68 14.72 10.77
N GLN A 757 11.39 13.74 11.31
CA GLN A 757 12.61 13.18 10.72
C GLN A 757 12.50 11.67 10.72
N CYS A 758 12.33 11.04 9.56
CA CYS A 758 12.13 9.59 9.50
C CYS A 758 12.51 8.96 8.17
N ILE A 759 12.69 7.63 8.19
CA ILE A 759 12.80 6.79 7.01
C ILE A 759 11.73 5.69 7.08
N LEU A 760 10.78 5.70 6.15
CA LEU A 760 9.58 4.89 6.21
C LEU A 760 9.53 3.89 5.04
N SER A 761 8.96 2.72 5.27
CA SER A 761 8.64 1.78 4.20
C SER A 761 7.36 2.21 3.50
N PHE A 762 7.49 2.83 2.33
CA PHE A 762 6.36 3.31 1.54
C PHE A 762 5.59 2.18 0.86
N SER A 763 6.27 1.18 0.33
CA SER A 763 5.65 0.06 -0.41
C SER A 763 6.43 -1.21 -0.13
N ASP A 764 5.75 -2.33 0.02
CA ASP A 764 6.38 -3.64 0.18
C ASP A 764 5.41 -4.71 -0.29
N ASP A 765 5.51 -5.06 -1.56
CA ASP A 765 4.64 -6.02 -2.22
C ASP A 765 5.47 -7.12 -2.87
N GLU A 766 5.07 -8.38 -2.66
CA GLU A 766 5.68 -9.53 -3.29
C GLU A 766 4.59 -10.40 -3.92
N LYS A 767 4.71 -10.59 -5.23
CA LYS A 767 3.82 -11.35 -6.09
C LYS A 767 4.60 -12.51 -6.69
N LEU A 768 4.09 -13.72 -6.49
CA LEU A 768 4.57 -14.91 -7.16
C LEU A 768 3.61 -15.22 -8.31
N VAL A 769 4.14 -15.53 -9.48
CA VAL A 769 3.37 -15.98 -10.64
C VAL A 769 4.07 -17.19 -11.23
N VAL A 770 3.34 -18.28 -11.43
CA VAL A 770 3.86 -19.47 -12.10
C VAL A 770 3.58 -19.36 -13.59
N LEU A 771 4.63 -19.49 -14.41
CA LEU A 771 4.52 -19.58 -15.86
C LEU A 771 4.05 -20.96 -16.30
N SER A 772 3.50 -21.07 -17.51
CA SER A 772 2.98 -22.32 -18.09
C SER A 772 4.05 -23.42 -18.22
N ASN A 773 5.33 -23.05 -18.28
CA ASN A 773 6.46 -23.98 -18.29
C ASN A 773 6.88 -24.46 -16.88
N GLY A 774 6.17 -24.04 -15.82
CA GLY A 774 6.44 -24.39 -14.42
C GLY A 774 7.49 -23.52 -13.72
N MET A 775 8.08 -22.53 -14.39
CA MET A 775 9.02 -21.60 -13.75
C MET A 775 8.27 -20.55 -12.92
N ILE A 776 8.86 -20.17 -11.79
CA ILE A 776 8.26 -19.18 -10.88
C ILE A 776 8.88 -17.81 -11.16
N VAL A 777 8.02 -16.85 -11.49
CA VAL A 777 8.36 -15.43 -11.57
C VAL A 777 8.06 -14.80 -10.22
N ARG A 778 9.11 -14.32 -9.56
CA ARG A 778 9.01 -13.54 -8.31
C ARG A 778 9.10 -12.06 -8.64
N GLY A 779 7.98 -11.35 -8.52
CA GLY A 779 7.90 -9.90 -8.60
C GLY A 779 7.91 -9.28 -7.21
N GLN A 780 8.91 -8.45 -6.91
CA GLN A 780 9.01 -7.71 -5.66
C GLN A 780 8.97 -6.21 -5.97
N MET A 781 8.15 -5.45 -5.25
CA MET A 781 8.12 -3.99 -5.31
C MET A 781 8.37 -3.46 -3.92
N ARG A 782 9.43 -2.69 -3.74
CA ARG A 782 9.77 -2.08 -2.46
C ARG A 782 10.02 -0.60 -2.61
N GLY A 783 9.34 0.18 -1.79
CA GLY A 783 9.42 1.62 -1.69
C GLY A 783 9.93 2.06 -0.33
N VAL A 784 10.85 3.01 -0.33
CA VAL A 784 11.40 3.67 0.86
C VAL A 784 11.29 5.18 0.67
N LEU A 785 10.66 5.84 1.64
CA LEU A 785 10.52 7.28 1.72
C LEU A 785 11.40 7.78 2.87
N SER A 786 12.21 8.80 2.67
CA SER A 786 12.85 9.54 3.77
C SER A 786 12.32 10.95 3.73
N ALA A 787 11.95 11.47 4.90
CA ALA A 787 11.41 12.82 5.06
C ALA A 787 12.15 13.56 6.18
N ASP A 788 12.40 14.84 5.94
CA ASP A 788 12.90 15.82 6.89
C ASP A 788 12.05 17.09 6.76
N ALA A 789 11.16 17.27 7.73
CA ALA A 789 10.28 18.42 7.81
C ALA A 789 10.65 19.26 9.04
N GLY A 790 10.83 20.56 8.84
CA GLY A 790 11.12 21.51 9.90
C GLY A 790 10.39 22.83 9.69
N ALA A 791 10.12 23.52 10.79
CA ALA A 791 9.42 24.80 10.79
C ALA A 791 10.24 25.87 11.51
N SER A 792 10.12 27.11 11.06
CA SER A 792 10.64 28.29 11.74
C SER A 792 9.66 29.46 11.55
N ALA A 793 9.57 30.32 12.54
CA ALA A 793 8.73 31.51 12.53
C ALA A 793 9.47 32.68 13.18
N LYS A 794 9.65 33.75 12.41
CA LYS A 794 10.14 35.04 12.91
C LYS A 794 8.93 35.90 13.18
N ILE A 795 8.80 36.38 14.41
CA ILE A 795 7.69 37.24 14.82
C ILE A 795 8.28 38.55 15.33
N SER A 796 7.83 39.67 14.80
CA SER A 796 8.17 41.00 15.31
C SER A 796 6.89 41.71 15.75
N LEU A 797 6.70 41.81 17.08
CA LEU A 797 5.58 42.58 17.64
C LEU A 797 5.75 44.08 17.43
N TRP A 798 6.99 44.57 17.33
CA TRP A 798 7.29 45.99 17.11
C TRP A 798 6.99 46.43 15.68
N ASN A 799 7.45 45.64 14.69
CA ASN A 799 7.17 45.89 13.28
C ASN A 799 5.80 45.34 12.85
N ARG A 800 5.08 44.67 13.76
CA ARG A 800 3.78 44.03 13.54
C ARG A 800 3.75 43.11 12.31
N ASN A 801 4.80 42.31 12.16
CA ASN A 801 4.91 41.36 11.06
C ASN A 801 5.43 39.99 11.52
N SER A 802 5.14 38.97 10.72
CA SER A 802 5.64 37.63 10.90
C SER A 802 6.06 37.01 9.57
N LYS A 803 7.14 36.23 9.61
CA LYS A 803 7.61 35.41 8.50
C LYS A 803 7.78 33.99 8.98
N SER A 804 7.01 33.07 8.42
CA SER A 804 7.08 31.64 8.72
C SER A 804 7.58 30.87 7.51
N LEU A 805 8.44 29.90 7.76
CA LEU A 805 8.99 28.99 6.76
C LEU A 805 8.84 27.56 7.25
N VAL A 806 8.08 26.76 6.51
CA VAL A 806 8.02 25.31 6.67
C VAL A 806 8.75 24.67 5.50
N LYS A 807 9.86 24.00 5.80
CA LYS A 807 10.62 23.23 4.83
C LYS A 807 10.25 21.76 4.93
N ASN A 808 9.97 21.14 3.80
CA ASN A 808 9.68 19.72 3.73
C ASN A 808 10.52 19.08 2.62
N ASP A 809 11.61 18.46 3.02
CA ASP A 809 12.48 17.71 2.12
C ASP A 809 12.13 16.22 2.19
N ALA A 810 12.04 15.59 1.03
CA ALA A 810 11.72 14.18 0.92
C ALA A 810 12.52 13.50 -0.21
N SER A 811 12.96 12.28 0.04
CA SER A 811 13.47 11.39 -1.01
C SER A 811 12.66 10.12 -1.08
N LEU A 812 12.34 9.70 -2.29
CA LEU A 812 11.61 8.46 -2.56
C LEU A 812 12.44 7.57 -3.47
N LEU A 813 12.65 6.32 -3.03
CA LEU A 813 13.19 5.23 -3.83
C LEU A 813 12.13 4.13 -3.93
N VAL A 814 11.74 3.78 -5.15
CA VAL A 814 10.90 2.60 -5.37
C VAL A 814 11.56 1.71 -6.40
N ARG A 815 11.74 0.44 -6.03
CA ARG A 815 12.46 -0.54 -6.80
C ARG A 815 11.59 -1.78 -7.00
N GLY A 816 11.24 -2.02 -8.26
CA GLY A 816 10.56 -3.22 -8.73
C GLY A 816 11.58 -4.20 -9.29
N VAL A 817 11.62 -5.42 -8.77
CA VAL A 817 12.52 -6.48 -9.19
C VAL A 817 11.68 -7.68 -9.60
N VAL A 818 11.84 -8.13 -10.84
CA VAL A 818 11.29 -9.40 -11.31
C VAL A 818 12.42 -10.38 -11.47
N THR A 819 12.36 -11.50 -10.76
CA THR A 819 13.39 -12.54 -10.78
C THR A 819 12.75 -13.86 -11.16
N LEU A 820 13.36 -14.53 -12.14
CA LEU A 820 13.10 -15.93 -12.45
C LEU A 820 14.37 -16.71 -12.14
N ASP A 821 14.32 -17.53 -11.10
CA ASP A 821 15.41 -18.43 -10.69
C ASP A 821 15.00 -19.87 -11.02
N ALA A 822 15.68 -20.46 -12.01
CA ALA A 822 15.47 -21.84 -12.42
C ALA A 822 16.57 -22.78 -11.86
N GLY A 823 17.44 -22.30 -10.95
CA GLY A 823 18.56 -23.04 -10.37
C GLY A 823 19.79 -23.11 -11.28
N PHE A 824 19.60 -23.35 -12.58
CA PHE A 824 20.67 -23.35 -13.60
C PHE A 824 20.84 -22.01 -14.33
N VAL A 825 19.86 -21.11 -14.22
CA VAL A 825 19.93 -19.75 -14.78
C VAL A 825 19.06 -18.81 -13.94
N VAL A 826 19.54 -17.59 -13.76
CA VAL A 826 18.81 -16.51 -13.10
C VAL A 826 18.62 -15.39 -14.11
N THR A 827 17.36 -15.11 -14.44
CA THR A 827 16.99 -13.97 -15.29
C THR A 827 16.30 -12.93 -14.43
N GLN A 828 16.76 -11.67 -14.53
CA GLN A 828 16.29 -10.60 -13.67
C GLN A 828 15.99 -9.32 -14.46
N GLY A 829 14.85 -8.72 -14.16
CA GLY A 829 14.49 -7.36 -14.52
C GLY A 829 14.45 -6.50 -13.28
N THR A 830 14.96 -5.27 -13.36
CA THR A 830 14.81 -4.28 -12.29
C THR A 830 14.41 -2.96 -12.90
N ILE A 831 13.34 -2.37 -12.36
CA ILE A 831 13.00 -0.97 -12.51
C ILE A 831 13.29 -0.25 -11.19
N GLN A 832 13.90 0.92 -11.25
CA GLN A 832 14.17 1.73 -10.09
C GLN A 832 13.81 3.18 -10.40
N PHE A 833 12.93 3.73 -9.59
CA PHE A 833 12.63 5.15 -9.51
C PHE A 833 13.36 5.71 -8.29
N SER A 834 14.09 6.81 -8.47
CA SER A 834 14.66 7.58 -7.36
C SER A 834 14.54 9.08 -7.63
N GLY A 835 14.07 9.83 -6.64
CA GLY A 835 13.98 11.28 -6.68
C GLY A 835 14.20 11.90 -5.30
N GLU A 836 14.63 13.14 -5.32
CA GLU A 836 14.69 14.06 -4.18
C GLU A 836 13.79 15.25 -4.52
N SER A 837 12.99 15.68 -3.57
CA SER A 837 12.03 16.77 -3.70
C SER A 837 12.00 17.58 -2.42
N GLY A 838 11.96 18.90 -2.55
CA GLY A 838 11.69 19.82 -1.46
C GLY A 838 10.40 20.58 -1.75
N ILE A 839 9.63 20.91 -0.72
CA ILE A 839 8.53 21.87 -0.81
C ILE A 839 8.72 22.87 0.32
N ASP A 840 8.83 24.14 -0.07
CA ASP A 840 8.95 25.26 0.86
C ASP A 840 7.61 25.99 0.91
N PHE A 841 7.07 26.13 2.11
CA PHE A 841 5.87 26.92 2.38
C PHE A 841 6.28 28.16 3.18
N VAL A 842 6.08 29.32 2.56
CA VAL A 842 6.41 30.63 3.14
C VAL A 842 5.10 31.36 3.42
N VAL A 843 4.94 31.83 4.66
CA VAL A 843 3.81 32.67 5.06
C VAL A 843 4.37 33.97 5.58
N ASP A 844 4.08 35.05 4.88
CA ASP A 844 4.36 36.41 5.31
C ASP A 844 3.04 37.05 5.78
N LEU A 845 3.00 37.49 7.03
CA LEU A 845 1.85 38.14 7.65
C LEU A 845 2.24 39.55 8.09
N ASP A 846 1.47 40.54 7.66
CA ASP A 846 1.52 41.91 8.16
C ASP A 846 0.21 42.23 8.88
N PHE A 847 0.33 42.48 10.19
CA PHE A 847 -0.80 42.75 11.08
C PHE A 847 -0.76 44.20 11.62
N TYR A 848 -0.29 45.15 10.80
CA TYR A 848 -0.24 46.55 11.17
C TYR A 848 -1.62 47.22 11.29
N GLU A 849 -2.49 47.03 10.29
CA GLU A 849 -3.88 47.55 10.22
C GLU A 849 -4.82 46.45 9.70
N ALA A 850 -6.05 46.38 10.23
CA ALA A 850 -7.05 45.42 9.79
C ALA A 850 -7.77 45.90 8.51
N PRO A 851 -8.08 45.02 7.54
CA PRO A 851 -7.84 43.57 7.52
C PRO A 851 -6.35 43.23 7.32
N PHE A 852 -5.87 42.23 8.05
CA PHE A 852 -4.45 41.86 7.99
C PHE A 852 -4.06 41.34 6.60
N THR A 853 -2.85 41.67 6.17
CA THR A 853 -2.35 41.29 4.84
C THR A 853 -1.55 40.01 4.98
N THR A 854 -2.02 38.93 4.35
CA THR A 854 -1.36 37.62 4.40
C THR A 854 -0.94 37.19 3.00
N CYS A 855 0.34 36.88 2.82
CA CYS A 855 0.85 36.28 1.59
C CYS A 855 1.35 34.86 1.87
N ILE A 856 0.73 33.90 1.19
CA ILE A 856 1.13 32.50 1.25
C ILE A 856 1.80 32.13 -0.08
N GLN A 857 2.97 31.50 0.00
CA GLN A 857 3.72 31.03 -1.15
C GLN A 857 4.11 29.57 -0.95
N MET A 858 3.86 28.75 -1.97
CA MET A 858 4.37 27.39 -2.04
C MET A 858 5.30 27.29 -3.23
N GLN A 859 6.52 26.84 -2.98
CA GLN A 859 7.57 26.75 -3.98
C GLN A 859 8.22 25.37 -3.91
N HIS A 860 8.62 24.84 -5.06
CA HIS A 860 9.48 23.66 -5.10
C HIS A 860 10.74 23.97 -5.91
N PRO A 861 11.93 23.48 -5.49
CA PRO A 861 13.16 23.65 -6.25
C PRO A 861 13.18 22.72 -7.47
N ASP A 862 14.24 22.81 -8.27
CA ASP A 862 14.47 21.90 -9.39
C ASP A 862 14.57 20.44 -8.90
N ILE A 863 13.66 19.60 -9.38
CA ILE A 863 13.60 18.17 -9.01
C ILE A 863 14.26 17.35 -10.10
N THR A 864 15.19 16.48 -9.73
CA THR A 864 15.79 15.51 -10.65
C THR A 864 15.27 14.10 -10.37
N VAL A 865 14.47 13.57 -11.29
CA VAL A 865 13.94 12.20 -11.24
C VAL A 865 14.80 11.28 -12.10
N LYS A 866 15.20 10.15 -11.54
CA LYS A 866 15.99 9.12 -12.23
C LYS A 866 15.22 7.81 -12.31
N PHE A 867 15.08 7.29 -13.54
CA PHE A 867 14.60 5.95 -13.80
C PHE A 867 15.73 5.08 -14.34
N ASP A 868 16.13 4.08 -13.56
CA ASP A 868 17.12 3.09 -13.97
C ASP A 868 16.42 1.76 -14.27
N ILE A 869 16.66 1.23 -15.47
CA ILE A 869 16.16 -0.08 -15.90
C ILE A 869 17.35 -0.99 -16.12
N PHE A 870 17.41 -2.08 -15.35
CA PHE A 870 18.43 -3.12 -15.46
C PHE A 870 17.79 -4.41 -15.92
N ARG A 871 18.43 -5.10 -16.86
CA ARG A 871 18.05 -6.43 -17.31
C ARG A 871 19.30 -7.29 -17.32
N SER A 872 19.25 -8.45 -16.70
CA SER A 872 20.41 -9.34 -16.61
C SER A 872 20.03 -10.80 -16.71
N VAL A 873 20.95 -11.59 -17.25
CA VAL A 873 20.93 -13.05 -17.16
C VAL A 873 22.27 -13.52 -16.62
N LYS A 874 22.22 -14.44 -15.67
CA LYS A 874 23.39 -15.02 -15.01
C LYS A 874 23.26 -16.54 -14.98
N ILE A 875 24.37 -17.25 -15.20
CA ILE A 875 24.43 -18.70 -15.03
C ILE A 875 25.13 -18.99 -13.68
N PRO A 876 24.42 -19.54 -12.68
CA PRO A 876 25.02 -19.97 -11.42
C PRO A 876 26.20 -20.93 -11.64
N ALA A 877 27.18 -20.89 -10.73
CA ALA A 877 28.44 -21.66 -10.81
C ALA A 877 29.40 -21.28 -11.96
N THR A 878 29.07 -20.29 -12.79
CA THR A 878 29.97 -19.72 -13.80
C THR A 878 30.15 -18.21 -13.59
N ASP A 879 31.17 -17.63 -14.22
CA ASP A 879 31.40 -16.17 -14.24
C ASP A 879 30.55 -15.45 -15.29
N TYR A 880 29.68 -16.16 -16.01
CA TYR A 880 28.87 -15.56 -17.07
C TYR A 880 27.72 -14.72 -16.52
N GLU A 881 27.76 -13.41 -16.81
CA GLU A 881 26.68 -12.46 -16.56
C GLU A 881 26.57 -11.48 -17.73
N LEU A 882 25.40 -11.39 -18.37
CA LEU A 882 25.07 -10.31 -19.29
C LEU A 882 24.17 -9.32 -18.56
N LYS A 883 24.56 -8.05 -18.56
CA LYS A 883 23.77 -6.95 -18.00
C LYS A 883 23.57 -5.84 -19.02
N ARG A 884 22.31 -5.44 -19.22
CA ARG A 884 21.91 -4.27 -20.00
C ARG A 884 21.30 -3.23 -19.08
N THR A 885 21.75 -1.99 -19.20
CA THR A 885 21.27 -0.87 -18.40
C THR A 885 20.73 0.21 -19.32
N LYS A 886 19.57 0.76 -18.99
CA LYS A 886 19.01 1.96 -19.63
C LYS A 886 18.67 2.94 -18.53
N ARG A 887 19.17 4.18 -18.64
CA ARG A 887 18.90 5.25 -17.68
C ARG A 887 18.11 6.34 -18.37
N ARG A 888 17.11 6.88 -17.67
CA ARG A 888 16.34 8.06 -18.09
C ARG A 888 16.37 9.04 -16.93
N ILE A 889 16.73 10.29 -17.23
CA ILE A 889 16.76 11.37 -16.27
C ILE A 889 15.76 12.41 -16.74
N PHE A 890 14.85 12.79 -15.85
CA PHE A 890 13.90 13.87 -16.08
C PHE A 890 14.21 14.98 -15.08
N SER A 891 14.31 16.21 -15.57
CA SER A 891 14.41 17.39 -14.73
C SER A 891 13.06 18.09 -14.77
N ILE A 892 12.48 18.31 -13.60
CA ILE A 892 11.26 19.09 -13.41
C ILE A 892 11.73 20.45 -12.89
N PRO A 893 11.56 21.54 -13.64
CA PRO A 893 12.01 22.86 -13.21
C PRO A 893 11.22 23.31 -11.99
N GLY A 894 11.87 24.04 -11.10
CA GLY A 894 11.26 24.66 -9.93
C GLY A 894 10.15 25.63 -10.33
N ARG A 895 9.07 25.64 -9.55
CA ARG A 895 7.89 26.49 -9.77
C ARG A 895 7.29 26.93 -8.44
N SER A 896 6.63 28.08 -8.49
CA SER A 896 5.71 28.52 -7.46
C SER A 896 4.28 28.18 -7.86
N PHE A 897 3.49 27.69 -6.92
CA PHE A 897 2.10 27.33 -7.16
C PHE A 897 1.17 28.50 -6.82
N ALA A 898 0.34 28.90 -7.77
CA ALA A 898 -0.68 29.91 -7.53
C ALA A 898 -1.80 29.35 -6.63
N PHE A 899 -2.29 30.20 -5.74
CA PHE A 899 -3.42 29.90 -4.85
C PHE A 899 -4.73 30.47 -5.44
N ASN A 900 -5.48 31.24 -4.64
CA ASN A 900 -6.63 32.02 -5.10
C ASN A 900 -6.19 33.44 -5.50
N GLU A 901 -7.03 34.10 -6.31
CA GLU A 901 -6.77 35.46 -6.79
C GLU A 901 -6.57 36.45 -5.64
N LYS A 902 -7.33 36.31 -4.54
CA LYS A 902 -7.18 37.14 -3.33
C LYS A 902 -5.80 37.03 -2.67
N ASN A 903 -5.23 35.82 -2.58
CA ASN A 903 -3.86 35.64 -2.05
C ASN A 903 -2.83 36.27 -2.99
N ASP A 904 -3.02 36.15 -4.31
CA ASP A 904 -2.10 36.74 -5.29
C ASP A 904 -2.12 38.28 -5.21
N GLU A 905 -3.28 38.89 -4.98
CA GLU A 905 -3.44 40.33 -4.69
C GLU A 905 -2.70 40.75 -3.41
N MET A 906 -2.90 40.03 -2.30
CA MET A 906 -2.22 40.31 -1.03
C MET A 906 -0.70 40.17 -1.14
N CYS A 907 -0.22 39.13 -1.84
CA CYS A 907 1.18 38.94 -2.15
C CYS A 907 1.75 40.07 -3.01
N HIS A 908 0.96 40.63 -3.93
CA HIS A 908 1.40 41.77 -4.71
C HIS A 908 1.59 43.01 -3.84
N THR A 909 0.63 43.32 -2.95
CA THR A 909 0.70 44.45 -2.01
C THR A 909 1.89 44.35 -1.06
N LEU A 910 2.14 43.16 -0.49
CA LEU A 910 3.27 42.95 0.42
C LEU A 910 4.63 43.11 -0.28
N ASN A 911 4.74 42.62 -1.51
CA ASN A 911 5.98 42.77 -2.28
C ASN A 911 6.21 44.20 -2.75
N SER A 912 5.17 44.94 -3.15
CA SER A 912 5.31 46.34 -3.57
C SER A 912 5.75 47.27 -2.44
N ASN A 913 5.32 46.99 -1.20
CA ASN A 913 5.72 47.77 -0.02
C ASN A 913 7.16 47.48 0.44
N SER A 914 7.81 46.43 -0.09
CA SER A 914 9.20 46.07 0.23
C SER A 914 10.24 46.75 -0.65
N GLU A 915 9.83 47.35 -1.79
CA GLU A 915 10.70 48.10 -2.71
C GLU A 915 10.69 49.63 -2.48
N SER A 916 9.86 50.12 -1.55
CA SER A 916 9.80 51.52 -1.09
C SER A 916 10.45 51.69 0.28
#